data_AF-A0A520M7C1-F1
#
_entry.id   AF-A0A520M7C1-F1
#
_cell.length_a   1.000
_cell.length_b   1.000
_cell.length_c   1.000
_cell.angle_alpha   90.00
_cell.angle_beta   90.00
_cell.angle_gamma   90.00
#
_symmetry.space_group_name_H-M   'P 1'
#
loop_
_entity.id
_entity.type
_entity.pdbx_description
1 polymer ?
#
loop_
_entity_poly.entity_id
_entity_poly.type
_entity_poly.pdbx_seq_one_letter_code
_entity_poly.pdbx_strand_id
1 'polypeptide(L)'
;MKLFLSHIILICILTQITARAELVGYWKLDGDFTDSSGNGNDGELFGGSSYSDSVPDTLGNGQSVSFDGTVGTYGSINHGEGGIAITTVPSYTVSMWVQADGTIDNADDRIFSEAISTDNNPLFNMGTKDNGADGTVDLYVRNGAATGHQYSNGEAFDGAWHHVAWVDNEGILDLYIDGVFDKQFDHSAIGAFTPDTTTIGGILRGSDCCNFTGNIDDLAIWDEALSEDDIAALASGAMTPGGPSEDDDEDGLPDAWEEKLVDNLEDLNGLGAGPGPGPGTGDFDGDGLTDLDEYEETKTDPTKKDTDGDELEDGVETDTGTYVSATNTGTDPRNADTDGDGLTDGVETNTGTLVDNDDTGTDPNNADTDGDGYADGGEIVGGTDPNDENSKGAIPPPFLYVDFEANAEDMSGNDYNGEVDGAVSFDVEGAPSGSTPTTGANFTGGHLDFFDIDMNSMIRDFEDGSYTFACWLKPIGSAGGQGFIWGQTQQGIHNGIRNGGVLHSAHWGADWNAVTPLEAEKWVHAVWTYDGANDTAAIYLDGELDGGPQAQRAPNGGGSFLLGARNNGSEQYDGYLDDVVIWREVLPEATIQALADGTSPIGATQEDADGDGLPDSWEEKYGVDDPEGDDDNDGLTNADEFEARTKPNKADSDEDGLNDNQELTVTNTNPLNSDSDRDGLLDGAEVTGGTDPNKPDTDGDGFDDNVEISQGTDPANKNDFPQLGQTILFIGGQADATQGADGTVMSFLEERYGSQNITYKQANQTVAGEEAEYALLVISSTPGSGDMRNKFHNSTTPIVNWEEAIADNGGGEFQVTAGRTKDNVAEDHVITIVEDHPIVAGFNVGDDVTISTGQTEVWWSTDQQAPGSISLAAENEDPSRLFLTIVDEGEELNDGNPAPGKRVMLGITDSTFNNFTDDGKTLIGQSIDWALGIAGGVTPLEFTEIIYDAEEDTFRFKWSSRGRKTYSLYYSEDMTQFDADLDDSIESGGDFTVYPAEGEPGLENPLEGASKIFFKVVENEE
;
A
#
# COMPACT_ATOMS: atom_id res chain seq x y z
N MET A 1 48.97 -42.45 -1.70
CA MET A 1 47.57 -42.13 -2.02
C MET A 1 47.65 -40.78 -2.75
N LYS A 2 48.33 -40.74 -3.89
CA LYS A 2 47.80 -41.00 -5.26
C LYS A 2 46.62 -40.05 -5.51
N LEU A 3 46.87 -38.97 -6.24
CA LEU A 3 46.52 -38.92 -7.67
C LEU A 3 45.08 -39.40 -7.86
N PHE A 4 44.08 -38.57 -7.55
CA PHE A 4 42.70 -38.76 -8.01
C PHE A 4 41.75 -37.57 -7.80
N LEU A 5 42.24 -36.34 -7.54
CA LEU A 5 41.36 -35.18 -7.31
C LEU A 5 41.69 -33.92 -8.12
N SER A 6 42.60 -33.99 -9.10
CA SER A 6 43.04 -32.82 -9.89
C SER A 6 42.92 -33.05 -11.40
N HIS A 7 42.00 -33.93 -11.83
CA HIS A 7 41.74 -34.29 -13.25
C HIS A 7 40.23 -34.43 -13.55
N ILE A 8 39.35 -33.77 -12.78
CA ILE A 8 37.89 -33.74 -13.04
C ILE A 8 37.36 -32.31 -13.33
N ILE A 9 38.21 -31.29 -13.30
CA ILE A 9 37.84 -29.91 -13.72
C ILE A 9 38.88 -29.41 -14.73
N LEU A 10 39.19 -30.26 -15.72
CA LEU A 10 40.02 -29.91 -16.88
C LEU A 10 39.70 -30.85 -18.07
N ILE A 11 38.41 -31.12 -18.29
CA ILE A 11 37.83 -31.65 -19.54
C ILE A 11 36.38 -31.12 -19.61
N CYS A 12 36.23 -29.82 -19.87
CA CYS A 12 34.98 -29.22 -20.40
C CYS A 12 35.27 -27.95 -21.22
N ILE A 13 36.51 -27.73 -21.64
CA ILE A 13 36.85 -26.69 -22.63
C ILE A 13 37.39 -27.43 -23.85
N LEU A 14 36.46 -27.94 -24.64
CA LEU A 14 36.63 -28.17 -26.08
C LEU A 14 35.24 -28.27 -26.70
N THR A 15 34.88 -27.24 -27.47
CA THR A 15 33.84 -27.20 -28.50
C THR A 15 32.41 -27.53 -28.04
N GLN A 16 31.71 -26.52 -27.54
CA GLN A 16 30.44 -26.16 -28.16
C GLN A 16 30.71 -24.88 -28.95
N ILE A 17 31.05 -25.05 -30.22
CA ILE A 17 30.49 -24.14 -31.22
C ILE A 17 29.01 -24.49 -31.16
N THR A 18 28.22 -23.75 -30.38
CA THR A 18 26.78 -23.76 -30.57
C THR A 18 26.60 -23.30 -32.01
N ALA A 19 26.03 -24.15 -32.86
CA ALA A 19 25.61 -23.69 -34.17
C ALA A 19 24.69 -22.49 -33.92
N ARG A 20 25.00 -21.34 -34.53
CA ARG A 20 24.07 -20.20 -34.48
C ARG A 20 22.76 -20.68 -35.13
N ALA A 21 21.62 -20.32 -34.54
CA ALA A 21 20.31 -20.58 -35.14
C ALA A 21 20.31 -20.10 -36.59
N GLU A 22 19.99 -20.99 -37.54
CA GLU A 22 20.02 -20.64 -38.96
C GLU A 22 18.74 -19.87 -39.30
N LEU A 23 18.92 -18.61 -39.73
CA LEU A 23 17.84 -17.79 -40.25
C LEU A 23 17.29 -18.43 -41.53
N VAL A 24 15.98 -18.64 -41.60
CA VAL A 24 15.27 -19.22 -42.75
C VAL A 24 14.80 -18.13 -43.71
N GLY A 25 14.39 -16.99 -43.17
CA GLY A 25 13.98 -15.82 -43.95
C GLY A 25 13.82 -14.59 -43.07
N TYR A 26 14.13 -13.42 -43.63
CA TYR A 26 13.96 -12.14 -42.96
C TYR A 26 13.46 -11.10 -43.95
N TRP A 27 12.33 -10.47 -43.66
CA TRP A 27 11.71 -9.45 -44.50
C TRP A 27 11.58 -8.18 -43.68
N LYS A 28 12.43 -7.20 -44.02
CA LYS A 28 12.43 -5.85 -43.41
C LYS A 28 11.19 -5.04 -43.71
N LEU A 29 10.52 -5.36 -44.82
CA LEU A 29 9.31 -4.66 -45.28
C LEU A 29 9.47 -3.15 -45.63
N ASP A 30 10.72 -2.66 -45.65
CA ASP A 30 11.16 -1.30 -46.04
C ASP A 30 10.97 -0.94 -47.53
N GLY A 31 9.73 -0.94 -48.00
CA GLY A 31 9.40 -0.56 -49.38
C GLY A 31 9.56 -1.69 -50.40
N ASP A 32 10.01 -2.87 -49.96
CA ASP A 32 9.96 -4.12 -50.71
C ASP A 32 9.58 -5.32 -49.82
N PHE A 33 9.34 -6.49 -50.44
CA PHE A 33 9.07 -7.74 -49.73
C PHE A 33 10.13 -8.79 -50.09
N THR A 34 11.39 -8.35 -50.15
CA THR A 34 12.55 -9.18 -50.49
C THR A 34 13.09 -9.91 -49.26
N ASP A 35 13.55 -11.15 -49.42
CA ASP A 35 14.19 -11.88 -48.34
C ASP A 35 15.64 -11.41 -48.12
N SER A 36 15.85 -10.72 -47.00
CA SER A 36 17.12 -10.18 -46.53
C SER A 36 18.01 -11.20 -45.83
N SER A 37 17.54 -12.43 -45.60
CA SER A 37 18.39 -13.49 -45.01
C SER A 37 19.44 -14.05 -45.97
N GLY A 38 19.30 -13.79 -47.27
CA GLY A 38 20.12 -14.38 -48.32
C GLY A 38 19.66 -15.76 -48.81
N ASN A 39 18.57 -16.32 -48.26
CA ASN A 39 18.02 -17.61 -48.68
C ASN A 39 17.12 -17.55 -49.92
N GLY A 40 16.73 -16.35 -50.34
CA GLY A 40 15.99 -16.10 -51.58
C GLY A 40 14.50 -16.47 -51.49
N ASN A 41 13.91 -16.42 -50.30
CA ASN A 41 12.49 -16.63 -50.04
C ASN A 41 11.68 -15.33 -50.28
N ASP A 42 11.85 -14.68 -51.43
CA ASP A 42 11.18 -13.41 -51.72
C ASP A 42 9.63 -13.54 -51.67
N GLY A 43 8.99 -12.51 -51.13
CA GLY A 43 7.53 -12.40 -51.03
C GLY A 43 6.90 -11.56 -52.14
N GLU A 44 5.58 -11.69 -52.29
CA GLU A 44 4.75 -10.84 -53.16
C GLU A 44 3.53 -10.34 -52.39
N LEU A 45 3.21 -9.05 -52.53
CA LEU A 45 2.04 -8.41 -51.95
C LEU A 45 0.84 -8.45 -52.90
N PHE A 46 -0.34 -8.80 -52.38
CA PHE A 46 -1.60 -8.92 -53.11
C PHE A 46 -2.68 -8.00 -52.55
N GLY A 47 -3.63 -7.62 -53.41
CA GLY A 47 -4.82 -6.87 -53.02
C GLY A 47 -4.55 -5.41 -52.65
N GLY A 48 -5.13 -4.96 -51.53
CA GLY A 48 -5.03 -3.61 -51.00
C GLY A 48 -3.85 -3.36 -50.06
N SER A 49 -2.82 -4.22 -50.10
CA SER A 49 -1.60 -4.02 -49.32
C SER A 49 -0.73 -2.89 -49.88
N SER A 50 -0.11 -2.11 -48.99
CA SER A 50 0.77 -1.00 -49.36
C SER A 50 1.79 -0.67 -48.28
N TYR A 51 2.97 -0.20 -48.68
CA TYR A 51 3.97 0.30 -47.74
C TYR A 51 3.49 1.57 -47.02
N SER A 52 3.80 1.65 -45.74
CA SER A 52 3.37 2.68 -44.80
C SER A 52 4.57 3.26 -44.06
N ASP A 53 4.54 4.56 -43.78
CA ASP A 53 5.57 5.22 -42.97
C ASP A 53 5.31 5.05 -41.45
N SER A 54 4.24 4.33 -41.06
CA SER A 54 4.06 3.87 -39.69
C SER A 54 5.02 2.70 -39.47
N VAL A 55 5.98 2.84 -38.56
CA VAL A 55 6.97 1.82 -38.20
C VAL A 55 7.14 1.78 -36.68
N PRO A 56 7.62 0.68 -36.09
CA PRO A 56 8.00 0.62 -34.68
C PRO A 56 9.12 1.62 -34.35
N ASP A 57 8.99 2.34 -33.22
CA ASP A 57 9.99 3.34 -32.82
C ASP A 57 11.38 2.72 -32.54
N THR A 58 11.40 1.47 -32.10
CA THR A 58 12.61 0.69 -31.76
C THR A 58 13.50 0.34 -32.96
N LEU A 59 12.94 0.31 -34.17
CA LEU A 59 13.66 -0.12 -35.38
C LEU A 59 14.19 1.07 -36.21
N GLY A 60 13.80 2.30 -35.86
CA GLY A 60 14.29 3.53 -36.48
C GLY A 60 13.58 3.88 -37.80
N ASN A 61 14.34 4.31 -38.81
CA ASN A 61 13.77 4.81 -40.08
C ASN A 61 13.52 3.66 -41.08
N GLY A 62 12.29 3.54 -41.59
CA GLY A 62 11.90 2.47 -42.50
C GLY A 62 10.48 2.61 -43.06
N GLN A 63 9.92 1.53 -43.60
CA GLN A 63 8.49 1.40 -43.91
C GLN A 63 7.97 0.03 -43.47
N SER A 64 6.72 -0.04 -43.02
CA SER A 64 6.02 -1.31 -42.78
C SER A 64 5.07 -1.65 -43.94
N VAL A 65 4.44 -2.83 -43.91
CA VAL A 65 3.32 -3.14 -44.83
C VAL A 65 1.98 -2.96 -44.12
N SER A 66 1.14 -2.09 -44.68
CA SER A 66 -0.26 -1.90 -44.29
C SER A 66 -1.20 -2.82 -45.07
N PHE A 67 -2.17 -3.41 -44.38
CA PHE A 67 -3.22 -4.28 -44.91
C PHE A 67 -4.60 -3.67 -44.61
N ASP A 68 -5.50 -3.70 -45.60
CA ASP A 68 -6.79 -3.00 -45.56
C ASP A 68 -7.99 -3.88 -45.17
N GLY A 69 -7.76 -5.13 -44.77
CA GLY A 69 -8.79 -6.09 -44.39
C GLY A 69 -9.68 -6.59 -45.54
N THR A 70 -9.45 -6.15 -46.78
CA THR A 70 -10.32 -6.55 -47.89
C THR A 70 -9.99 -7.96 -48.41
N VAL A 71 -11.02 -8.69 -48.83
CA VAL A 71 -10.86 -10.03 -49.42
C VAL A 71 -9.93 -9.95 -50.62
N GLY A 72 -8.81 -10.67 -50.54
CA GLY A 72 -7.73 -10.70 -51.52
C GLY A 72 -6.48 -9.93 -51.11
N THR A 73 -6.49 -9.27 -49.94
CA THR A 73 -5.34 -8.52 -49.38
C THR A 73 -4.52 -9.41 -48.46
N TYR A 74 -3.29 -9.73 -48.85
CA TYR A 74 -2.31 -10.50 -48.07
C TYR A 74 -0.93 -10.41 -48.75
N GLY A 75 0.13 -10.71 -48.01
CA GLY A 75 1.45 -11.02 -48.54
C GLY A 75 1.67 -12.53 -48.62
N SER A 76 2.40 -13.02 -49.61
CA SER A 76 2.71 -14.45 -49.74
C SER A 76 4.16 -14.70 -50.11
N ILE A 77 4.78 -15.64 -49.39
CA ILE A 77 6.10 -16.19 -49.67
C ILE A 77 5.91 -17.51 -50.42
N ASN A 78 6.58 -17.66 -51.56
CA ASN A 78 6.50 -18.83 -52.44
C ASN A 78 5.05 -19.24 -52.82
N HIS A 79 4.24 -18.27 -53.25
CA HIS A 79 2.80 -18.41 -53.55
C HIS A 79 2.47 -19.68 -54.38
N GLY A 80 1.99 -20.73 -53.70
CA GLY A 80 1.52 -21.98 -54.31
C GLY A 80 2.62 -22.89 -54.87
N GLU A 81 3.90 -22.58 -54.63
CA GLU A 81 5.05 -23.34 -55.15
C GLU A 81 6.00 -23.88 -54.06
N GLY A 82 5.66 -23.72 -52.78
CA GLY A 82 6.38 -24.34 -51.66
C GLY A 82 6.76 -23.36 -50.57
N GLY A 83 5.79 -23.00 -49.70
CA GLY A 83 6.00 -22.21 -48.48
C GLY A 83 7.13 -22.73 -47.58
N ILE A 84 7.41 -22.01 -46.52
CA ILE A 84 8.61 -22.19 -45.70
C ILE A 84 8.59 -23.52 -44.92
N ALA A 85 7.39 -24.00 -44.58
CA ALA A 85 7.16 -25.30 -43.96
C ALA A 85 7.80 -25.44 -42.57
N ILE A 86 7.64 -24.42 -41.72
CA ILE A 86 8.15 -24.42 -40.33
C ILE A 86 7.62 -25.64 -39.55
N THR A 87 6.43 -26.13 -39.90
CA THR A 87 5.84 -27.33 -39.26
C THR A 87 6.51 -28.67 -39.63
N THR A 88 7.60 -28.66 -40.41
CA THR A 88 8.38 -29.86 -40.75
C THR A 88 9.70 -29.99 -39.99
N VAL A 89 10.14 -28.92 -39.31
CA VAL A 89 11.31 -28.91 -38.44
C VAL A 89 10.89 -29.14 -36.98
N PRO A 90 11.78 -29.72 -36.13
CA PRO A 90 11.42 -30.06 -34.76
C PRO A 90 11.26 -28.85 -33.83
N SER A 91 11.92 -27.73 -34.14
CA SER A 91 11.86 -26.48 -33.41
C SER A 91 11.94 -25.34 -34.41
N TYR A 92 11.35 -24.19 -34.12
CA TYR A 92 11.40 -23.01 -34.98
C TYR A 92 11.00 -21.77 -34.19
N THR A 93 11.38 -20.60 -34.71
CA THR A 93 10.95 -19.31 -34.18
C THR A 93 10.39 -18.48 -35.31
N VAL A 94 9.33 -17.73 -35.05
CA VAL A 94 8.88 -16.64 -35.92
C VAL A 94 8.65 -15.42 -35.06
N SER A 95 9.11 -14.28 -35.53
CA SER A 95 8.93 -12.99 -34.87
C SER A 95 8.55 -11.93 -35.90
N MET A 96 7.75 -10.96 -35.48
CA MET A 96 7.42 -9.76 -36.25
C MET A 96 6.88 -8.66 -35.34
N TRP A 97 6.86 -7.44 -35.88
CA TRP A 97 6.12 -6.33 -35.30
C TRP A 97 4.73 -6.24 -35.92
N VAL A 98 3.73 -5.92 -35.10
CA VAL A 98 2.34 -5.74 -35.53
C VAL A 98 1.73 -4.48 -34.93
N GLN A 99 0.87 -3.82 -35.70
CA GLN A 99 0.03 -2.72 -35.22
C GLN A 99 -1.37 -2.87 -35.77
N ALA A 100 -2.33 -3.19 -34.90
CA ALA A 100 -3.75 -3.22 -35.23
C ALA A 100 -4.60 -3.01 -33.98
N ASP A 101 -5.82 -2.53 -34.16
CA ASP A 101 -6.84 -2.46 -33.11
C ASP A 101 -7.85 -3.61 -33.31
N GLY A 102 -7.62 -4.69 -32.57
CA GLY A 102 -8.47 -5.88 -32.54
C GLY A 102 -9.75 -5.70 -31.74
N THR A 103 -9.99 -4.53 -31.14
CA THR A 103 -11.18 -4.23 -30.32
C THR A 103 -12.31 -3.56 -31.13
N ILE A 104 -11.98 -2.94 -32.27
CA ILE A 104 -12.92 -2.13 -33.06
C ILE A 104 -13.81 -2.97 -34.00
N ASP A 105 -13.34 -4.10 -34.52
CA ASP A 105 -14.12 -4.98 -35.38
C ASP A 105 -13.83 -6.42 -34.94
N ASN A 106 -14.85 -7.15 -34.45
CA ASN A 106 -14.80 -8.56 -33.99
C ASN A 106 -14.40 -9.53 -35.15
N ALA A 107 -13.31 -9.25 -35.83
CA ALA A 107 -12.89 -9.84 -37.08
C ALA A 107 -11.78 -10.85 -36.79
N ASP A 108 -11.99 -12.08 -37.27
CA ASP A 108 -11.04 -13.19 -37.31
C ASP A 108 -9.95 -12.86 -38.35
N ASP A 109 -8.99 -12.01 -37.98
CA ASP A 109 -7.95 -11.43 -38.82
C ASP A 109 -6.60 -12.10 -38.54
N ARG A 110 -5.81 -12.36 -39.58
CA ARG A 110 -4.64 -13.26 -39.48
C ARG A 110 -3.36 -12.58 -39.93
N ILE A 111 -2.41 -12.46 -39.02
CA ILE A 111 -1.12 -11.81 -39.27
C ILE A 111 -0.12 -12.75 -39.94
N PHE A 112 -0.20 -14.06 -39.65
CA PHE A 112 0.70 -15.06 -40.21
C PHE A 112 -0.01 -16.41 -40.41
N SER A 113 0.30 -17.12 -41.50
CA SER A 113 -0.22 -18.45 -41.74
C SER A 113 0.66 -19.33 -42.64
N GLU A 114 0.67 -20.63 -42.34
CA GLU A 114 1.12 -21.68 -43.26
C GLU A 114 -0.03 -22.62 -43.62
N ALA A 115 -0.28 -22.81 -44.92
CA ALA A 115 -1.45 -23.54 -45.41
C ALA A 115 -1.21 -24.28 -46.73
N ILE A 116 -2.22 -25.05 -47.15
CA ILE A 116 -2.35 -25.51 -48.54
C ILE A 116 -3.30 -24.55 -49.27
N SER A 117 -2.80 -23.82 -50.25
CA SER A 117 -3.52 -22.84 -51.07
C SER A 117 -4.79 -23.39 -51.73
N THR A 118 -4.91 -24.70 -51.87
CA THR A 118 -6.05 -25.40 -52.50
C THR A 118 -6.90 -26.26 -51.56
N ASP A 119 -6.56 -26.38 -50.27
CA ASP A 119 -7.28 -27.17 -49.27
C ASP A 119 -7.40 -26.40 -47.95
N ASN A 120 -8.50 -26.57 -47.22
CA ASN A 120 -8.68 -25.92 -45.91
C ASN A 120 -7.88 -26.62 -44.80
N ASN A 121 -7.23 -27.75 -45.08
CA ASN A 121 -6.46 -28.55 -44.12
C ASN A 121 -5.22 -29.17 -44.79
N PRO A 122 -4.04 -29.13 -44.14
CA PRO A 122 -3.70 -28.59 -42.82
C PRO A 122 -3.52 -27.06 -42.81
N LEU A 123 -3.35 -26.49 -41.62
CA LEU A 123 -3.21 -25.06 -41.38
C LEU A 123 -2.48 -24.77 -40.06
N PHE A 124 -1.54 -23.84 -40.09
CA PHE A 124 -1.01 -23.09 -38.94
C PHE A 124 -1.40 -21.62 -39.15
N ASN A 125 -1.94 -20.95 -38.13
CA ASN A 125 -2.22 -19.52 -38.22
C ASN A 125 -2.22 -18.83 -36.86
N MET A 126 -1.87 -17.55 -36.90
CA MET A 126 -1.89 -16.62 -35.78
C MET A 126 -2.57 -15.31 -36.20
N GLY A 127 -3.26 -14.68 -35.26
CA GLY A 127 -3.83 -13.35 -35.46
C GLY A 127 -4.73 -12.94 -34.33
N THR A 128 -5.73 -12.11 -34.62
CA THR A 128 -6.73 -11.70 -33.65
C THR A 128 -7.65 -12.86 -33.29
N LYS A 129 -8.33 -12.70 -32.16
CA LYS A 129 -9.29 -13.66 -31.64
C LYS A 129 -10.41 -13.99 -32.64
N ASP A 130 -10.66 -15.29 -32.84
CA ASP A 130 -11.61 -15.81 -33.83
C ASP A 130 -13.08 -15.37 -33.64
N ASN A 131 -13.47 -14.98 -32.42
CA ASN A 131 -14.80 -14.49 -32.05
C ASN A 131 -14.79 -13.60 -30.79
N GLY A 132 -13.89 -12.62 -30.72
CA GLY A 132 -13.85 -11.65 -29.63
C GLY A 132 -13.03 -10.41 -29.99
N ALA A 133 -13.33 -9.30 -29.33
CA ALA A 133 -12.72 -8.00 -29.55
C ALA A 133 -12.05 -7.55 -28.24
N ASP A 134 -10.97 -8.24 -27.87
CA ASP A 134 -10.27 -8.06 -26.59
C ASP A 134 -8.75 -7.97 -26.74
N GLY A 135 -8.25 -7.64 -27.94
CA GLY A 135 -6.82 -7.39 -28.16
C GLY A 135 -5.89 -8.60 -28.09
N THR A 136 -6.39 -9.78 -27.68
CA THR A 136 -5.57 -10.99 -27.47
C THR A 136 -5.13 -11.67 -28.78
N VAL A 137 -3.97 -12.31 -28.73
CA VAL A 137 -3.39 -13.12 -29.81
C VAL A 137 -4.01 -14.52 -29.79
N ASP A 138 -4.48 -14.98 -30.95
CA ASP A 138 -5.07 -16.31 -31.17
C ASP A 138 -4.19 -17.19 -32.05
N LEU A 139 -3.92 -18.40 -31.56
CA LEU A 139 -3.17 -19.45 -32.24
C LEU A 139 -4.06 -20.65 -32.54
N TYR A 140 -4.01 -21.11 -33.79
CA TYR A 140 -4.75 -22.29 -34.22
C TYR A 140 -3.96 -23.17 -35.18
N VAL A 141 -3.72 -24.42 -34.76
CA VAL A 141 -3.02 -25.45 -35.55
C VAL A 141 -3.94 -26.63 -35.85
N ARG A 142 -3.97 -27.05 -37.11
CA ARG A 142 -4.81 -28.16 -37.58
C ARG A 142 -4.12 -29.02 -38.64
N ASN A 143 -4.12 -30.33 -38.42
CA ASN A 143 -3.78 -31.35 -39.41
C ASN A 143 -4.65 -32.59 -39.22
N GLY A 144 -5.88 -32.54 -39.73
CA GLY A 144 -6.94 -33.53 -39.47
C GLY A 144 -7.51 -33.45 -38.05
N ALA A 145 -6.66 -33.48 -37.02
CA ALA A 145 -6.94 -33.04 -35.65
C ALA A 145 -6.65 -31.54 -35.49
N ALA A 146 -7.25 -30.87 -34.50
CA ALA A 146 -7.04 -29.45 -34.23
C ALA A 146 -6.78 -29.22 -32.73
N THR A 147 -5.96 -28.23 -32.41
CA THR A 147 -5.69 -27.78 -31.03
C THR A 147 -6.89 -27.11 -30.37
N GLY A 148 -7.80 -26.55 -31.18
CA GLY A 148 -8.72 -25.51 -30.72
C GLY A 148 -8.00 -24.17 -30.63
N HIS A 149 -8.76 -23.07 -30.70
CA HIS A 149 -8.24 -21.72 -30.59
C HIS A 149 -7.61 -21.50 -29.20
N GLN A 150 -6.41 -20.96 -29.17
CA GLN A 150 -5.61 -20.71 -27.98
C GLN A 150 -5.30 -19.22 -27.90
N TYR A 151 -5.54 -18.59 -26.76
CA TYR A 151 -5.42 -17.14 -26.61
C TYR A 151 -4.29 -16.77 -25.66
N SER A 152 -3.59 -15.66 -25.95
CA SER A 152 -2.63 -15.01 -25.04
C SER A 152 -3.29 -14.56 -23.73
N ASN A 153 -2.47 -14.15 -22.75
CA ASN A 153 -2.94 -13.45 -21.56
C ASN A 153 -2.90 -11.93 -21.77
N GLY A 154 -1.86 -11.42 -22.42
CA GLY A 154 -1.68 -10.02 -22.83
C GLY A 154 -2.37 -9.66 -24.15
N GLU A 155 -2.45 -8.37 -24.42
CA GLU A 155 -3.07 -7.78 -25.60
C GLU A 155 -1.97 -7.24 -26.52
N ALA A 156 -1.96 -7.67 -27.79
CA ALA A 156 -1.02 -7.16 -28.81
C ALA A 156 -1.74 -6.42 -29.94
N PHE A 157 -3.07 -6.31 -29.84
CA PHE A 157 -3.93 -5.69 -30.83
C PHE A 157 -4.80 -4.59 -30.21
N ASP A 158 -4.15 -3.59 -29.61
CA ASP A 158 -4.76 -2.43 -28.95
C ASP A 158 -4.61 -1.11 -29.75
N GLY A 159 -3.97 -1.17 -30.91
CA GLY A 159 -3.66 -0.04 -31.79
C GLY A 159 -2.23 0.48 -31.70
N ALA A 160 -1.43 0.05 -30.73
CA ALA A 160 0.00 0.33 -30.64
C ALA A 160 0.83 -0.68 -31.46
N TRP A 161 2.12 -0.39 -31.62
CA TRP A 161 3.07 -1.36 -32.17
C TRP A 161 3.51 -2.32 -31.07
N HIS A 162 3.40 -3.62 -31.33
CA HIS A 162 3.88 -4.66 -30.45
C HIS A 162 4.78 -5.63 -31.20
N HIS A 163 5.81 -6.12 -30.52
CA HIS A 163 6.61 -7.24 -31.01
C HIS A 163 5.96 -8.55 -30.57
N VAL A 164 5.65 -9.42 -31.52
CA VAL A 164 5.07 -10.75 -31.23
C VAL A 164 6.01 -11.82 -31.74
N ALA A 165 6.44 -12.69 -30.83
CA ALA A 165 7.30 -13.82 -31.16
C ALA A 165 6.70 -15.13 -30.66
N TRP A 166 6.86 -16.19 -31.44
CA TRP A 166 6.55 -17.53 -30.99
C TRP A 166 7.68 -18.50 -31.26
N VAL A 167 7.99 -19.25 -30.21
CA VAL A 167 9.14 -20.14 -30.12
C VAL A 167 8.62 -21.55 -29.91
N ASP A 168 8.70 -22.39 -30.94
CA ASP A 168 8.36 -23.80 -30.86
C ASP A 168 9.58 -24.64 -30.53
N ASN A 169 9.43 -25.50 -29.53
CA ASN A 169 10.41 -26.52 -29.20
C ASN A 169 9.73 -27.89 -29.07
N GLU A 170 9.86 -28.71 -30.11
CA GLU A 170 9.27 -30.05 -30.20
C GLU A 170 7.74 -30.09 -30.02
N GLY A 171 7.02 -29.07 -30.53
CA GLY A 171 5.56 -28.96 -30.46
C GLY A 171 5.03 -28.31 -29.17
N ILE A 172 5.91 -27.79 -28.32
CA ILE A 172 5.59 -26.88 -27.23
C ILE A 172 5.92 -25.47 -27.72
N LEU A 173 4.90 -24.62 -27.82
CA LEU A 173 5.03 -23.27 -28.36
C LEU A 173 4.88 -22.25 -27.24
N ASP A 174 5.92 -21.47 -27.02
CA ASP A 174 5.96 -20.33 -26.11
C ASP A 174 5.69 -19.04 -26.90
N LEU A 175 4.71 -18.26 -26.46
CA LEU A 175 4.33 -16.97 -27.02
C LEU A 175 4.94 -15.86 -26.17
N TYR A 176 5.51 -14.87 -26.83
CA TYR A 176 6.07 -13.66 -26.23
C TYR A 176 5.42 -12.42 -26.84
N ILE A 177 5.15 -11.42 -26.00
CA ILE A 177 4.66 -10.09 -26.39
C ILE A 177 5.68 -9.09 -25.84
N ASP A 178 6.20 -8.22 -26.70
CA ASP A 178 7.20 -7.20 -26.38
C ASP A 178 8.45 -7.74 -25.70
N GLY A 179 8.87 -8.94 -26.10
CA GLY A 179 10.06 -9.60 -25.55
C GLY A 179 9.78 -10.40 -24.27
N VAL A 180 8.58 -10.30 -23.69
CA VAL A 180 8.22 -10.94 -22.42
C VAL A 180 7.41 -12.21 -22.67
N PHE A 181 7.73 -13.30 -21.98
CA PHE A 181 6.96 -14.54 -22.04
C PHE A 181 5.50 -14.31 -21.59
N ASP A 182 4.55 -14.63 -22.46
CA ASP A 182 3.11 -14.50 -22.19
C ASP A 182 2.49 -15.85 -21.81
N LYS A 183 2.66 -16.87 -22.66
CA LYS A 183 1.95 -18.15 -22.51
C LYS A 183 2.52 -19.30 -23.32
N GLN A 184 2.40 -20.50 -22.77
CA GLN A 184 2.77 -21.75 -23.43
C GLN A 184 1.55 -22.55 -23.92
N PHE A 185 1.68 -23.16 -25.09
CA PHE A 185 0.67 -24.02 -25.70
C PHE A 185 1.28 -25.33 -26.23
N ASP A 186 0.63 -26.46 -25.95
CA ASP A 186 1.06 -27.78 -26.44
C ASP A 186 0.24 -28.16 -27.69
N HIS A 187 0.92 -28.24 -28.84
CA HIS A 187 0.36 -28.78 -30.08
C HIS A 187 1.09 -30.01 -30.58
N SER A 188 1.92 -30.66 -29.75
CA SER A 188 2.70 -31.87 -30.07
C SER A 188 1.84 -33.04 -30.59
N ALA A 189 0.53 -33.04 -30.27
CA ALA A 189 -0.44 -34.01 -30.79
C ALA A 189 -0.79 -33.79 -32.29
N ILE A 190 -0.54 -32.62 -32.84
CA ILE A 190 -0.73 -32.27 -34.25
C ILE A 190 0.55 -32.65 -34.99
N GLY A 191 0.52 -33.78 -35.70
CA GLY A 191 1.70 -34.23 -36.44
C GLY A 191 2.13 -33.24 -37.54
N ALA A 192 3.43 -33.22 -37.83
CA ALA A 192 4.04 -32.41 -38.88
C ALA A 192 3.29 -32.45 -40.22
N PHE A 193 3.27 -31.32 -40.91
CA PHE A 193 2.71 -31.19 -42.24
C PHE A 193 3.52 -30.25 -43.12
N THR A 194 3.25 -30.27 -44.43
CA THR A 194 3.97 -29.46 -45.40
C THR A 194 2.97 -28.51 -46.08
N PRO A 195 3.02 -27.20 -45.80
CA PRO A 195 2.26 -26.20 -46.55
C PRO A 195 2.78 -26.07 -47.98
N ASP A 196 1.99 -25.49 -48.87
CA ASP A 196 2.46 -25.03 -50.19
C ASP A 196 2.57 -23.50 -50.28
N THR A 197 2.17 -22.80 -49.23
CA THR A 197 2.22 -21.34 -49.14
C THR A 197 2.39 -20.88 -47.68
N THR A 198 3.18 -19.82 -47.50
CA THR A 198 3.25 -19.03 -46.25
C THR A 198 2.71 -17.63 -46.56
N THR A 199 1.87 -17.08 -45.69
CA THR A 199 1.23 -15.77 -45.91
C THR A 199 1.31 -14.89 -44.67
N ILE A 200 1.37 -13.57 -44.91
CA ILE A 200 1.15 -12.53 -43.90
C ILE A 200 -0.07 -11.69 -44.23
N GLY A 201 -0.71 -11.12 -43.21
CA GLY A 201 -1.88 -10.25 -43.38
C GLY A 201 -3.12 -10.95 -43.98
N GLY A 202 -3.17 -12.28 -43.93
CA GLY A 202 -4.34 -13.09 -44.29
C GLY A 202 -4.00 -14.58 -44.41
N ILE A 203 -5.01 -15.41 -44.66
CA ILE A 203 -4.83 -16.84 -44.94
C ILE A 203 -5.17 -17.16 -46.39
N LEU A 204 -4.28 -17.89 -47.07
CA LEU A 204 -4.56 -18.52 -48.35
C LEU A 204 -4.78 -20.04 -48.18
N ARG A 205 -6.04 -20.49 -48.01
CA ARG A 205 -6.42 -21.91 -47.83
C ARG A 205 -7.66 -22.31 -48.66
N GLY A 206 -7.51 -22.88 -49.84
CA GLY A 206 -8.62 -23.20 -50.76
C GLY A 206 -9.34 -21.97 -51.36
N SER A 207 -9.57 -20.94 -50.56
CA SER A 207 -9.93 -19.56 -50.87
C SER A 207 -9.23 -18.65 -49.86
N ASP A 208 -8.98 -17.41 -50.24
CA ASP A 208 -8.51 -16.37 -49.32
C ASP A 208 -9.58 -16.02 -48.28
N CYS A 209 -9.17 -15.79 -47.04
CA CYS A 209 -10.03 -15.31 -45.96
C CYS A 209 -9.22 -14.70 -44.81
N CYS A 210 -9.94 -14.16 -43.82
CA CYS A 210 -9.36 -13.71 -42.55
C CYS A 210 -8.28 -12.63 -42.77
N ASN A 211 -8.56 -11.69 -43.68
CA ASN A 211 -7.60 -10.69 -44.17
C ASN A 211 -7.42 -9.61 -43.11
N PHE A 212 -6.17 -9.34 -42.75
CA PHE A 212 -5.81 -8.46 -41.64
C PHE A 212 -6.05 -6.99 -41.95
N THR A 213 -6.50 -6.24 -40.95
CA THR A 213 -6.53 -4.77 -40.97
C THR A 213 -5.50 -4.22 -39.99
N GLY A 214 -4.37 -3.70 -40.50
CA GLY A 214 -3.27 -3.23 -39.66
C GLY A 214 -1.94 -3.15 -40.39
N ASN A 215 -0.86 -2.94 -39.66
CA ASN A 215 0.51 -2.94 -40.19
C ASN A 215 1.31 -4.14 -39.64
N ILE A 216 2.22 -4.68 -40.46
CA ILE A 216 3.20 -5.70 -40.09
C ILE A 216 4.58 -5.21 -40.53
N ASP A 217 5.58 -5.38 -39.66
CA ASP A 217 6.97 -5.02 -39.92
C ASP A 217 7.96 -6.09 -39.44
N ASP A 218 9.17 -6.09 -40.00
CA ASP A 218 10.32 -6.91 -39.56
C ASP A 218 10.01 -8.40 -39.29
N LEU A 219 9.39 -9.09 -40.26
CA LEU A 219 9.11 -10.53 -40.17
C LEU A 219 10.40 -11.35 -40.27
N ALA A 220 10.67 -12.22 -39.31
CA ALA A 220 11.79 -13.16 -39.36
C ALA A 220 11.40 -14.58 -38.91
N ILE A 221 12.07 -15.58 -39.50
CA ILE A 221 11.84 -17.00 -39.23
C ILE A 221 13.18 -17.72 -39.07
N TRP A 222 13.31 -18.54 -38.03
CA TRP A 222 14.44 -19.44 -37.77
C TRP A 222 13.97 -20.88 -37.71
N ASP A 223 14.85 -21.82 -38.06
CA ASP A 223 14.59 -23.27 -37.94
C ASP A 223 15.04 -23.86 -36.59
N GLU A 224 15.20 -22.99 -35.59
CA GLU A 224 15.52 -23.32 -34.20
C GLU A 224 14.67 -22.48 -33.23
N ALA A 225 14.60 -22.94 -31.98
CA ALA A 225 14.00 -22.19 -30.88
C ALA A 225 15.01 -21.16 -30.36
N LEU A 226 14.71 -19.86 -30.48
CA LEU A 226 15.53 -18.79 -29.92
C LEU A 226 15.44 -18.76 -28.38
N SER A 227 16.46 -18.19 -27.74
CA SER A 227 16.46 -17.97 -26.30
C SER A 227 15.57 -16.78 -25.93
N GLU A 228 15.11 -16.72 -24.68
CA GLU A 228 14.33 -15.58 -24.16
C GLU A 228 15.11 -14.26 -24.29
N ASP A 229 16.43 -14.28 -24.05
CA ASP A 229 17.30 -13.12 -24.22
C ASP A 229 17.36 -12.64 -25.68
N ASP A 230 17.43 -13.55 -26.65
CA ASP A 230 17.40 -13.19 -28.07
C ASP A 230 16.04 -12.59 -28.46
N ILE A 231 14.94 -13.10 -27.90
CA ILE A 231 13.59 -12.56 -28.14
C ILE A 231 13.44 -11.17 -27.53
N ALA A 232 13.98 -10.94 -26.34
CA ALA A 232 14.04 -9.61 -25.72
C ALA A 232 14.90 -8.64 -26.53
N ALA A 233 16.05 -9.08 -27.04
CA ALA A 233 16.93 -8.26 -27.88
C ALA A 233 16.30 -7.90 -29.24
N LEU A 234 15.50 -8.80 -29.83
CA LEU A 234 14.71 -8.49 -31.03
C LEU A 234 13.59 -7.48 -30.73
N ALA A 235 12.95 -7.57 -29.57
CA ALA A 235 11.89 -6.65 -29.15
C ALA A 235 12.41 -5.24 -28.81
N SER A 236 13.62 -5.13 -28.27
CA SER A 236 14.24 -3.83 -27.97
C SER A 236 14.93 -3.19 -29.18
N GLY A 237 15.12 -3.93 -30.27
CA GLY A 237 15.92 -3.51 -31.43
C GLY A 237 17.43 -3.65 -31.23
N ALA A 238 17.88 -4.21 -30.10
CA ALA A 238 19.29 -4.49 -29.82
C ALA A 238 19.88 -5.59 -30.74
N MET A 239 19.02 -6.43 -31.31
CA MET A 239 19.38 -7.44 -32.30
C MET A 239 18.55 -7.27 -33.56
N THR A 240 19.17 -7.44 -34.74
CA THR A 240 18.44 -7.63 -36.01
C THR A 240 18.50 -9.09 -36.45
N PRO A 241 17.44 -9.63 -37.09
CA PRO A 241 17.38 -11.05 -37.46
C PRO A 241 18.53 -11.59 -38.32
N GLY A 242 19.26 -10.72 -39.05
CA GLY A 242 20.38 -11.10 -39.94
C GLY A 242 21.75 -11.26 -39.27
N GLY A 243 21.92 -10.93 -37.98
CA GLY A 243 23.25 -10.78 -37.37
C GLY A 243 24.03 -9.58 -37.93
N PRO A 244 25.26 -9.29 -37.44
CA PRO A 244 26.04 -8.14 -37.92
C PRO A 244 26.49 -8.33 -39.38
N SER A 245 26.63 -7.20 -40.09
CA SER A 245 26.87 -7.00 -41.53
C SER A 245 28.18 -7.60 -42.09
N GLU A 246 28.39 -7.54 -43.42
CA GLU A 246 29.63 -7.89 -44.15
C GLU A 246 30.92 -7.36 -43.44
N ASP A 247 32.06 -8.06 -43.58
CA ASP A 247 33.43 -7.73 -43.10
C ASP A 247 34.38 -8.05 -44.29
N ASP A 248 34.56 -7.08 -45.19
CA ASP A 248 35.22 -7.24 -46.49
C ASP A 248 36.77 -7.28 -46.37
N ASP A 249 37.33 -6.73 -45.29
CA ASP A 249 38.78 -6.60 -45.09
C ASP A 249 39.39 -7.68 -44.15
N GLU A 250 38.52 -8.51 -43.56
CA GLU A 250 38.81 -9.70 -42.73
C GLU A 250 39.56 -9.36 -41.42
N ASP A 251 39.33 -8.17 -40.87
CA ASP A 251 39.97 -7.73 -39.62
C ASP A 251 39.15 -8.05 -38.35
N GLY A 252 37.91 -8.51 -38.52
CA GLY A 252 36.98 -8.89 -37.46
C GLY A 252 35.91 -7.82 -37.16
N LEU A 253 35.98 -6.65 -37.78
CA LEU A 253 35.01 -5.56 -37.67
C LEU A 253 34.00 -5.63 -38.83
N PRO A 254 32.70 -5.35 -38.61
CA PRO A 254 31.75 -5.28 -39.71
C PRO A 254 31.88 -3.98 -40.52
N ASP A 255 31.90 -4.08 -41.84
CA ASP A 255 31.99 -2.96 -42.79
C ASP A 255 30.96 -1.87 -42.50
N ALA A 256 29.71 -2.24 -42.20
CA ALA A 256 28.66 -1.25 -41.93
C ALA A 256 28.84 -0.52 -40.59
N TRP A 257 29.55 -1.15 -39.64
CA TRP A 257 29.93 -0.53 -38.38
C TRP A 257 31.10 0.43 -38.60
N GLU A 258 32.12 0.00 -39.36
CA GLU A 258 33.26 0.85 -39.73
C GLU A 258 32.85 2.06 -40.57
N GLU A 259 32.05 1.87 -41.63
CA GLU A 259 31.57 2.95 -42.52
C GLU A 259 30.69 3.98 -41.78
N LYS A 260 30.10 3.60 -40.65
CA LYS A 260 29.30 4.52 -39.81
C LYS A 260 30.20 5.44 -38.99
N LEU A 261 31.34 4.94 -38.53
CA LEU A 261 32.27 5.64 -37.64
C LEU A 261 33.31 6.44 -38.43
N VAL A 262 33.83 5.85 -39.51
CA VAL A 262 34.85 6.45 -40.38
C VAL A 262 34.45 6.27 -41.86
N ASP A 263 34.68 7.30 -42.68
CA ASP A 263 34.33 7.30 -44.12
C ASP A 263 35.16 6.28 -44.97
N ASN A 264 35.97 5.40 -44.35
CA ASN A 264 36.70 4.34 -45.05
C ASN A 264 37.06 3.11 -44.18
N LEU A 265 37.03 1.94 -44.81
CA LEU A 265 37.42 0.61 -44.31
C LEU A 265 38.95 0.38 -44.19
N GLU A 266 39.79 1.43 -44.16
CA GLU A 266 41.25 1.28 -43.94
C GLU A 266 41.72 1.95 -42.63
N ASP A 267 40.82 2.66 -41.95
CA ASP A 267 41.14 3.54 -40.82
C ASP A 267 40.97 2.80 -39.48
N LEU A 268 39.85 2.11 -39.25
CA LEU A 268 39.69 1.12 -38.18
C LEU A 268 40.33 -0.19 -38.67
N ASN A 269 41.19 -0.81 -37.89
CA ASN A 269 41.79 -2.09 -38.26
C ASN A 269 41.92 -2.99 -37.03
N GLY A 270 41.04 -3.97 -36.84
CA GLY A 270 40.93 -4.84 -35.66
C GLY A 270 42.16 -5.70 -35.28
N LEU A 271 43.34 -5.47 -35.89
CA LEU A 271 44.54 -6.28 -35.73
C LEU A 271 45.81 -5.46 -35.40
N GLY A 272 46.04 -5.18 -34.11
CA GLY A 272 47.37 -4.86 -33.57
C GLY A 272 47.38 -4.17 -32.20
N ALA A 273 48.41 -4.41 -31.38
CA ALA A 273 48.60 -3.67 -30.13
C ALA A 273 49.69 -2.57 -30.28
N GLY A 274 49.27 -1.30 -30.28
CA GLY A 274 50.06 -0.09 -29.93
C GLY A 274 50.37 0.93 -31.05
N PRO A 275 50.91 2.13 -30.71
CA PRO A 275 50.13 3.35 -30.42
C PRO A 275 50.09 4.35 -31.60
N GLY A 276 48.92 4.95 -31.83
CA GLY A 276 48.73 6.27 -32.47
C GLY A 276 48.49 6.31 -34.00
N PRO A 277 48.05 7.46 -34.53
CA PRO A 277 47.12 7.50 -35.66
C PRO A 277 47.77 7.21 -37.01
N GLY A 278 47.25 6.17 -37.67
CA GLY A 278 47.53 5.80 -39.06
C GLY A 278 47.50 4.28 -39.29
N PRO A 279 47.22 3.82 -40.52
CA PRO A 279 46.83 2.43 -40.80
C PRO A 279 47.83 1.39 -40.25
N GLY A 280 47.31 0.46 -39.45
CA GLY A 280 48.02 -0.68 -38.87
C GLY A 280 48.41 -0.57 -37.39
N THR A 281 47.71 0.22 -36.58
CA THR A 281 47.88 0.26 -35.10
C THR A 281 46.78 -0.45 -34.32
N GLY A 282 45.65 -0.72 -34.96
CA GLY A 282 44.45 -1.33 -34.40
C GLY A 282 43.93 -0.74 -33.11
N ASP A 283 44.20 0.53 -32.87
CA ASP A 283 43.86 1.35 -31.71
C ASP A 283 43.79 2.76 -32.31
N PHE A 284 42.61 3.12 -32.82
CA PHE A 284 42.45 4.26 -33.72
C PHE A 284 42.56 5.61 -32.98
N ASP A 285 41.98 5.71 -31.78
CA ASP A 285 42.01 6.93 -31.00
C ASP A 285 43.19 7.01 -29.99
N GLY A 286 43.83 5.89 -29.67
CA GLY A 286 45.06 5.82 -28.88
C GLY A 286 44.84 5.77 -27.36
N ASP A 287 43.72 5.25 -26.88
CA ASP A 287 43.36 5.05 -25.46
C ASP A 287 44.01 3.80 -24.83
N GLY A 288 44.40 2.83 -25.67
CA GLY A 288 45.04 1.59 -25.26
C GLY A 288 44.19 0.32 -25.45
N LEU A 289 42.93 0.44 -25.89
CA LEU A 289 42.13 -0.66 -26.41
C LEU A 289 42.39 -0.86 -27.89
N THR A 290 42.00 -2.02 -28.42
CA THR A 290 42.02 -2.23 -29.87
C THR A 290 40.64 -2.03 -30.46
N ASP A 291 40.54 -1.55 -31.70
CA ASP A 291 39.25 -1.32 -32.37
C ASP A 291 38.34 -2.59 -32.32
N LEU A 292 38.96 -3.78 -32.29
CA LEU A 292 38.27 -5.06 -32.13
C LEU A 292 37.85 -5.35 -30.69
N ASP A 293 38.67 -5.04 -29.68
CA ASP A 293 38.29 -5.15 -28.27
C ASP A 293 37.13 -4.16 -27.97
N GLU A 294 37.18 -2.98 -28.56
CA GLU A 294 36.10 -1.99 -28.50
C GLU A 294 34.83 -2.50 -29.17
N TYR A 295 34.94 -3.17 -30.32
CA TYR A 295 33.78 -3.77 -30.97
C TYR A 295 33.24 -5.03 -30.27
N GLU A 296 34.10 -5.93 -29.79
CA GLU A 296 33.75 -7.28 -29.31
C GLU A 296 33.58 -7.37 -27.79
N GLU A 297 34.46 -6.73 -27.02
CA GLU A 297 34.57 -6.85 -25.56
C GLU A 297 33.91 -5.64 -24.85
N THR A 298 34.46 -4.43 -24.99
CA THR A 298 34.01 -3.26 -24.20
C THR A 298 32.81 -2.54 -24.80
N LYS A 299 32.54 -2.66 -26.10
CA LYS A 299 31.43 -1.98 -26.82
C LYS A 299 31.55 -0.45 -26.86
N THR A 300 32.77 0.07 -26.92
CA THR A 300 33.11 1.50 -26.92
C THR A 300 33.24 2.08 -28.34
N ASP A 301 33.34 3.41 -28.46
CA ASP A 301 33.49 4.13 -29.75
C ASP A 301 34.97 4.29 -30.10
N PRO A 302 35.54 3.49 -31.04
CA PRO A 302 36.98 3.49 -31.36
C PRO A 302 37.49 4.80 -31.98
N THR A 303 36.61 5.79 -32.17
CA THR A 303 36.99 7.12 -32.63
C THR A 303 37.17 8.13 -31.51
N LYS A 304 36.93 7.73 -30.26
CA LYS A 304 36.96 8.56 -29.06
C LYS A 304 37.67 7.82 -27.95
N LYS A 305 38.77 8.42 -27.49
CA LYS A 305 39.56 7.89 -26.37
C LYS A 305 38.79 7.71 -25.06
N ASP A 306 37.60 8.30 -24.98
CA ASP A 306 36.75 8.53 -23.82
C ASP A 306 35.32 8.50 -24.39
N THR A 307 34.68 7.33 -24.28
CA THR A 307 33.44 7.00 -24.98
C THR A 307 32.22 7.66 -24.34
N ASP A 308 32.14 7.64 -23.01
CA ASP A 308 31.03 8.16 -22.20
C ASP A 308 31.24 9.61 -21.73
N GLY A 309 32.47 10.13 -21.80
CA GLY A 309 32.79 11.54 -21.62
C GLY A 309 33.07 11.94 -20.18
N ASP A 310 33.58 11.03 -19.36
CA ASP A 310 33.81 11.17 -17.92
C ASP A 310 35.23 11.68 -17.56
N GLU A 311 36.09 11.86 -18.57
CA GLU A 311 37.51 12.21 -18.49
C GLU A 311 38.50 11.06 -18.23
N LEU A 312 38.05 9.82 -18.12
CA LEU A 312 38.88 8.61 -18.22
C LEU A 312 39.03 8.17 -19.68
N GLU A 313 40.10 7.40 -19.95
CA GLU A 313 40.29 6.81 -21.28
C GLU A 313 39.79 5.37 -21.26
N ASP A 314 39.01 4.91 -22.24
CA ASP A 314 38.34 3.59 -22.17
C ASP A 314 39.31 2.45 -21.80
N GLY A 315 40.56 2.48 -22.29
CA GLY A 315 41.60 1.53 -21.95
C GLY A 315 42.11 1.51 -20.50
N VAL A 316 41.75 2.48 -19.65
CA VAL A 316 42.00 2.42 -18.20
C VAL A 316 40.83 1.80 -17.43
N GLU A 317 39.69 1.62 -18.06
CA GLU A 317 38.43 1.19 -17.47
C GLU A 317 38.15 -0.25 -17.88
N THR A 318 38.23 -1.18 -16.93
CA THR A 318 38.28 -2.60 -17.26
C THR A 318 37.01 -3.37 -16.97
N ASP A 319 35.94 -2.70 -16.53
CA ASP A 319 34.66 -3.28 -16.17
C ASP A 319 34.82 -4.50 -15.25
N THR A 320 35.68 -4.34 -14.23
CA THR A 320 35.93 -5.39 -13.24
C THR A 320 35.23 -5.14 -11.92
N GLY A 321 34.68 -3.94 -11.70
CA GLY A 321 34.08 -3.51 -10.43
C GLY A 321 35.08 -3.49 -9.28
N THR A 322 36.34 -3.17 -9.55
CA THR A 322 37.40 -3.15 -8.53
C THR A 322 38.54 -2.25 -8.98
N TYR A 323 38.78 -1.19 -8.22
CA TYR A 323 39.91 -0.31 -8.44
C TYR A 323 41.26 -1.00 -8.15
N VAL A 324 42.14 -0.99 -9.15
CA VAL A 324 43.52 -1.50 -9.01
C VAL A 324 44.54 -0.35 -9.04
N SER A 325 44.33 0.66 -9.88
CA SER A 325 45.18 1.86 -10.03
C SER A 325 44.57 2.87 -11.01
N ALA A 326 45.07 4.10 -11.08
CA ALA A 326 44.72 5.09 -12.10
C ALA A 326 45.01 4.71 -13.58
N THR A 327 45.39 3.47 -13.87
CA THR A 327 45.48 2.92 -15.25
C THR A 327 44.73 1.59 -15.37
N ASN A 328 43.88 1.30 -14.39
CA ASN A 328 43.00 0.14 -14.24
C ASN A 328 42.03 0.48 -13.09
N THR A 329 41.09 1.37 -13.38
CA THR A 329 40.09 1.92 -12.43
C THR A 329 39.02 0.91 -12.11
N GLY A 330 38.80 -0.07 -12.98
CA GLY A 330 37.79 -1.11 -12.79
C GLY A 330 36.38 -0.72 -13.21
N THR A 331 36.19 0.54 -13.62
CA THR A 331 34.96 1.19 -14.08
C THR A 331 34.50 0.67 -15.46
N ASP A 332 33.22 0.89 -15.83
CA ASP A 332 32.67 0.52 -17.16
C ASP A 332 32.86 1.68 -18.15
N PRO A 333 33.66 1.53 -19.22
CA PRO A 333 34.00 2.60 -20.18
C PRO A 333 32.84 3.15 -21.04
N ARG A 334 31.59 2.79 -20.71
CA ARG A 334 30.38 3.28 -21.39
C ARG A 334 29.41 3.91 -20.42
N ASN A 335 29.76 3.94 -19.15
CA ASN A 335 28.97 4.47 -18.08
C ASN A 335 29.82 5.44 -17.27
N ALA A 336 29.62 6.73 -17.51
CA ALA A 336 30.42 7.80 -16.91
C ALA A 336 30.38 7.85 -15.37
N ASP A 337 29.49 7.11 -14.73
CA ASP A 337 29.27 6.99 -13.28
C ASP A 337 29.01 5.50 -12.98
N THR A 338 30.07 4.73 -12.70
CA THR A 338 30.02 3.26 -12.66
C THR A 338 29.20 2.73 -11.50
N ASP A 339 29.30 3.32 -10.33
CA ASP A 339 28.61 2.86 -9.12
C ASP A 339 27.29 3.60 -8.86
N GLY A 340 26.98 4.63 -9.64
CA GLY A 340 25.67 5.27 -9.72
C GLY A 340 25.42 6.26 -8.58
N ASP A 341 26.48 6.87 -8.05
CA ASP A 341 26.43 7.73 -6.87
C ASP A 341 26.26 9.23 -7.22
N GLY A 342 26.36 9.57 -8.51
CA GLY A 342 26.23 10.91 -9.06
C GLY A 342 27.55 11.64 -9.33
N LEU A 343 28.71 11.05 -9.02
CA LEU A 343 30.03 11.49 -9.46
C LEU A 343 30.41 10.77 -10.75
N THR A 344 31.20 11.45 -11.59
CA THR A 344 31.77 10.78 -12.75
C THR A 344 33.05 10.06 -12.37
N ASP A 345 33.29 8.85 -12.87
CA ASP A 345 34.42 8.01 -12.48
C ASP A 345 35.78 8.76 -12.56
N GLY A 346 35.93 9.65 -13.53
CA GLY A 346 37.11 10.51 -13.69
C GLY A 346 37.41 11.49 -12.55
N VAL A 347 36.44 11.90 -11.74
CA VAL A 347 36.68 12.76 -10.56
C VAL A 347 37.08 11.97 -9.32
N GLU A 348 36.90 10.65 -9.34
CA GLU A 348 37.03 9.76 -8.19
C GLU A 348 38.37 9.01 -8.20
N THR A 349 39.35 9.59 -7.50
CA THR A 349 40.75 9.16 -7.66
C THR A 349 41.16 7.97 -6.79
N ASN A 350 40.27 7.48 -5.92
CA ASN A 350 40.50 6.48 -4.87
C ASN A 350 41.77 6.78 -4.06
N THR A 351 41.96 8.06 -3.73
CA THR A 351 43.08 8.52 -2.91
C THR A 351 42.75 8.54 -1.42
N GLY A 352 41.47 8.48 -1.05
CA GLY A 352 40.98 8.58 0.32
C GLY A 352 41.11 10.00 0.89
N THR A 353 41.03 11.04 0.05
CA THR A 353 41.20 12.44 0.48
C THR A 353 40.51 13.38 -0.50
N LEU A 354 39.49 14.11 -0.02
CA LEU A 354 38.86 15.17 -0.80
C LEU A 354 39.83 16.33 -1.07
N VAL A 355 40.07 16.63 -2.36
CA VAL A 355 40.87 17.79 -2.78
C VAL A 355 39.97 18.94 -3.22
N ASP A 356 39.06 18.68 -4.15
CA ASP A 356 37.98 19.54 -4.63
C ASP A 356 37.00 18.72 -5.50
N ASN A 357 35.97 19.35 -6.08
CA ASN A 357 34.96 18.65 -6.88
C ASN A 357 35.50 18.02 -8.18
N ASP A 358 36.73 18.33 -8.61
CA ASP A 358 37.38 17.71 -9.77
C ASP A 358 38.34 16.57 -9.34
N ASP A 359 38.48 16.30 -8.03
CA ASP A 359 39.28 15.24 -7.41
C ASP A 359 38.74 14.94 -5.99
N THR A 360 37.70 14.10 -5.92
CA THR A 360 36.91 13.79 -4.71
C THR A 360 37.61 12.80 -3.78
N GLY A 361 38.55 12.04 -4.32
CA GLY A 361 39.33 11.04 -3.58
C GLY A 361 38.61 9.72 -3.32
N THR A 362 37.35 9.60 -3.71
CA THR A 362 36.44 8.45 -3.52
C THR A 362 36.75 7.30 -4.46
N ASP A 363 36.21 6.11 -4.18
CA ASP A 363 36.43 4.90 -4.98
C ASP A 363 35.33 4.74 -6.05
N PRO A 364 35.63 4.87 -7.37
CA PRO A 364 34.63 4.88 -8.44
C PRO A 364 33.91 3.55 -8.72
N ASN A 365 34.00 2.60 -7.79
CA ASN A 365 33.31 1.31 -7.88
C ASN A 365 32.55 1.02 -6.59
N ASN A 366 32.39 2.03 -5.73
CA ASN A 366 31.79 1.93 -4.42
C ASN A 366 31.16 3.27 -4.06
N ALA A 367 29.85 3.36 -4.32
CA ALA A 367 29.04 4.55 -4.11
C ALA A 367 29.09 5.17 -2.69
N ASP A 368 29.60 4.47 -1.68
CA ASP A 368 29.76 4.94 -0.29
C ASP A 368 31.17 4.54 0.19
N THR A 369 32.15 5.41 -0.05
CA THR A 369 33.59 5.13 0.10
C THR A 369 33.99 4.88 1.56
N ASP A 370 33.47 5.67 2.49
CA ASP A 370 33.82 5.56 3.90
C ASP A 370 32.88 4.63 4.69
N GLY A 371 31.74 4.25 4.11
CA GLY A 371 30.84 3.22 4.61
C GLY A 371 29.91 3.72 5.71
N ASP A 372 29.63 5.02 5.75
CA ASP A 372 28.77 5.64 6.75
C ASP A 372 27.28 5.63 6.37
N GLY A 373 26.96 5.13 5.16
CA GLY A 373 25.63 4.99 4.60
C GLY A 373 25.21 6.13 3.68
N TYR A 374 26.10 7.09 3.38
CA TYR A 374 25.88 8.20 2.46
C TYR A 374 26.61 7.95 1.15
N ALA A 375 26.00 8.34 0.04
CA ALA A 375 26.64 8.21 -1.25
C ALA A 375 27.65 9.35 -1.47
N ASP A 376 28.83 9.07 -2.02
CA ASP A 376 29.94 10.02 -2.08
C ASP A 376 29.56 11.27 -2.91
N GLY A 377 28.87 11.08 -4.03
CA GLY A 377 28.30 12.17 -4.83
C GLY A 377 27.27 13.02 -4.10
N GLY A 378 26.52 12.41 -3.19
CA GLY A 378 25.58 13.08 -2.29
C GLY A 378 26.30 14.01 -1.33
N GLU A 379 27.43 13.57 -0.81
CA GLU A 379 28.28 14.32 0.12
C GLU A 379 29.05 15.45 -0.55
N ILE A 380 29.60 15.25 -1.76
CA ILE A 380 30.25 16.32 -2.53
C ILE A 380 29.27 17.43 -2.89
N VAL A 381 28.05 17.07 -3.28
CA VAL A 381 26.96 18.03 -3.48
C VAL A 381 26.60 18.72 -2.16
N GLY A 382 26.53 17.93 -1.08
CA GLY A 382 26.35 18.40 0.29
C GLY A 382 27.56 19.19 0.81
N GLY A 383 28.68 19.30 0.09
CA GLY A 383 29.86 20.02 0.56
C GLY A 383 30.53 19.42 1.80
N THR A 384 30.44 18.10 2.00
CA THR A 384 31.19 17.36 3.03
C THR A 384 32.24 16.45 2.42
N ASP A 385 33.03 15.77 3.26
CA ASP A 385 34.15 14.93 2.84
C ASP A 385 33.75 13.45 2.79
N PRO A 386 33.50 12.87 1.60
CA PRO A 386 33.08 11.47 1.42
C PRO A 386 34.16 10.43 1.71
N ASN A 387 35.24 10.83 2.37
CA ASN A 387 36.33 9.96 2.78
C ASN A 387 36.48 9.93 4.31
N ASP A 388 35.53 10.52 5.02
CA ASP A 388 35.51 10.65 6.47
C ASP A 388 34.10 10.34 6.96
N GLU A 389 33.92 9.15 7.54
CA GLU A 389 32.66 8.60 8.08
C GLU A 389 31.93 9.51 9.11
N ASN A 390 32.56 10.63 9.49
CA ASN A 390 32.05 11.65 10.41
C ASN A 390 31.67 12.97 9.71
N SER A 391 31.87 13.08 8.39
CA SER A 391 31.64 14.26 7.57
C SER A 391 30.35 14.13 6.76
N LYS A 392 29.21 14.10 7.44
CA LYS A 392 27.90 13.83 6.82
C LYS A 392 27.33 15.07 6.11
N GLY A 393 27.09 14.95 4.80
CA GLY A 393 26.56 15.94 3.85
C GLY A 393 25.85 17.20 4.40
N ALA A 394 26.36 18.40 4.06
CA ALA A 394 25.65 19.67 4.23
C ALA A 394 24.62 19.85 3.12
N ILE A 395 23.51 19.13 3.29
CA ILE A 395 22.25 19.48 2.64
C ILE A 395 22.02 20.98 2.82
N PRO A 396 21.79 21.76 1.74
CA PRO A 396 21.60 23.20 1.86
C PRO A 396 20.50 23.49 2.87
N PRO A 397 20.59 24.59 3.65
CA PRO A 397 19.65 24.81 4.73
C PRO A 397 18.22 24.82 4.19
N PRO A 398 17.32 23.99 4.73
CA PRO A 398 15.96 23.95 4.23
C PRO A 398 15.26 25.28 4.46
N PHE A 399 14.34 25.62 3.57
CA PHE A 399 13.47 26.76 3.74
C PHE A 399 12.36 26.49 4.78
N LEU A 400 11.95 25.22 4.88
CA LEU A 400 11.04 24.68 5.90
C LEU A 400 11.45 23.22 6.15
N TYR A 401 11.49 22.81 7.41
CA TYR A 401 11.60 21.40 7.78
C TYR A 401 10.66 21.13 8.96
N VAL A 402 9.79 20.14 8.82
CA VAL A 402 8.86 19.71 9.88
C VAL A 402 9.00 18.21 10.06
N ASP A 403 9.48 17.82 11.23
CA ASP A 403 9.87 16.45 11.58
C ASP A 403 8.82 15.75 12.46
N PHE A 404 7.76 16.45 12.83
CA PHE A 404 6.62 15.99 13.63
C PHE A 404 6.90 15.49 15.05
N GLU A 405 8.16 15.44 15.48
CA GLU A 405 8.55 15.10 16.85
C GLU A 405 8.07 16.12 17.89
N ALA A 406 7.89 17.36 17.46
CA ALA A 406 7.32 18.43 18.27
C ALA A 406 6.02 18.99 17.66
N ASN A 407 5.19 18.14 17.03
CA ASN A 407 4.03 18.56 16.23
C ASN A 407 4.46 19.32 14.95
N ALA A 408 3.72 20.34 14.52
CA ALA A 408 4.02 21.10 13.30
C ALA A 408 5.06 22.23 13.50
N GLU A 409 6.09 22.02 14.32
CA GLU A 409 7.14 23.02 14.57
C GLU A 409 8.18 23.04 13.42
N ASP A 410 8.67 24.22 13.06
CA ASP A 410 9.69 24.39 12.02
C ASP A 410 11.11 24.26 12.59
N MET A 411 11.80 23.24 12.10
CA MET A 411 13.16 22.88 12.49
C MET A 411 14.24 23.53 11.63
N SER A 412 13.87 24.23 10.55
CA SER A 412 14.83 24.95 9.70
C SER A 412 15.42 26.22 10.33
N GLY A 413 14.89 26.66 11.48
CA GLY A 413 15.30 27.88 12.16
C GLY A 413 14.69 29.17 11.58
N ASN A 414 13.75 29.06 10.64
CA ASN A 414 13.05 30.20 10.05
C ASN A 414 11.76 30.59 10.80
N ASP A 415 11.33 29.76 11.78
CA ASP A 415 10.16 29.98 12.66
C ASP A 415 8.83 29.95 11.87
N TYR A 416 8.77 29.15 10.79
CA TYR A 416 7.56 28.91 10.00
C TYR A 416 6.73 27.76 10.57
N ASN A 417 6.26 27.88 11.80
CA ASN A 417 5.45 26.82 12.42
C ASN A 417 4.09 26.66 11.71
N GLY A 418 3.68 25.40 11.50
CA GLY A 418 2.40 25.05 10.91
C GLY A 418 1.26 25.14 11.92
N GLU A 419 0.10 25.61 11.46
CA GLU A 419 -1.15 25.58 12.22
C GLU A 419 -2.04 24.45 11.71
N VAL A 420 -2.60 23.65 12.60
CA VAL A 420 -3.45 22.51 12.23
C VAL A 420 -4.82 23.00 11.77
N ASP A 421 -5.24 22.61 10.56
CA ASP A 421 -6.59 22.83 10.02
C ASP A 421 -7.31 21.48 9.78
N GLY A 422 -8.13 21.13 10.78
CA GLY A 422 -8.77 19.82 11.03
C GLY A 422 -7.78 18.65 11.17
N ALA A 423 -8.14 17.36 11.04
CA ALA A 423 -7.34 16.30 10.37
C ALA A 423 -5.92 15.92 10.70
N VAL A 424 -5.21 16.58 11.58
CA VAL A 424 -3.79 16.28 11.73
C VAL A 424 -3.51 15.92 13.17
N SER A 425 -2.90 14.76 13.39
CA SER A 425 -2.48 14.33 14.73
C SER A 425 -1.09 13.76 14.62
N PHE A 426 -0.36 13.92 15.70
CA PHE A 426 1.06 13.59 15.82
C PHE A 426 1.21 12.43 16.82
N ASP A 427 0.22 11.54 16.86
CA ASP A 427 0.16 10.39 17.76
C ASP A 427 0.34 9.08 16.99
N VAL A 428 1.15 9.11 15.94
CA VAL A 428 1.40 7.98 15.04
C VAL A 428 2.89 7.78 14.86
N GLU A 429 3.29 6.55 14.57
CA GLU A 429 4.70 6.23 14.30
C GLU A 429 5.19 6.97 13.04
N GLY A 430 6.44 7.45 13.11
CA GLY A 430 7.14 8.04 11.99
C GLY A 430 7.56 7.02 10.93
N ALA A 431 8.27 7.50 9.92
CA ALA A 431 8.88 6.68 8.89
C ALA A 431 10.10 5.95 9.48
N PRO A 432 10.13 4.61 9.50
CA PRO A 432 11.21 3.86 10.15
C PRO A 432 12.60 4.08 9.56
N SER A 433 12.64 4.49 8.29
CA SER A 433 13.86 4.83 7.55
C SER A 433 14.05 6.33 7.39
N GLY A 434 13.18 7.15 7.99
CA GLY A 434 13.33 8.61 8.04
C GLY A 434 14.35 9.04 9.09
N SER A 435 14.71 10.31 9.04
CA SER A 435 15.63 10.95 9.99
C SER A 435 15.00 11.20 11.36
N THR A 436 13.66 11.10 11.45
CA THR A 436 12.85 11.14 12.67
C THR A 436 11.84 10.00 12.73
N PRO A 437 12.25 8.77 13.07
CA PRO A 437 11.35 7.62 12.99
C PRO A 437 10.30 7.56 14.11
N THR A 438 10.30 8.50 15.07
CA THR A 438 9.53 8.36 16.30
C THR A 438 8.08 8.78 16.10
N THR A 439 7.87 9.97 15.54
CA THR A 439 6.54 10.58 15.43
C THR A 439 6.30 11.09 14.03
N GLY A 440 5.30 10.53 13.35
CA GLY A 440 4.78 11.08 12.11
C GLY A 440 3.52 11.92 12.33
N ALA A 441 2.96 12.44 11.25
CA ALA A 441 1.66 13.09 11.24
C ALA A 441 0.64 12.27 10.45
N ASN A 442 -0.52 12.00 11.06
CA ASN A 442 -1.65 11.34 10.43
C ASN A 442 -2.63 12.38 9.86
N PHE A 443 -2.87 12.30 8.56
CA PHE A 443 -3.84 13.09 7.82
C PHE A 443 -5.03 12.19 7.46
N THR A 444 -6.20 12.45 8.02
CA THR A 444 -7.46 11.73 7.70
C THR A 444 -8.52 12.69 7.15
N GLY A 445 -8.07 13.55 6.24
CA GLY A 445 -8.76 14.71 5.69
C GLY A 445 -8.04 16.02 6.05
N GLY A 446 -6.89 15.99 6.73
CA GLY A 446 -6.18 17.15 7.31
C GLY A 446 -5.38 18.01 6.40
N HIS A 447 -5.04 19.19 6.90
CA HIS A 447 -3.84 19.88 6.45
C HIS A 447 -3.24 20.80 7.51
N LEU A 448 -2.02 21.23 7.25
CA LEU A 448 -1.30 22.24 8.02
C LEU A 448 -1.20 23.52 7.19
N ASP A 449 -1.52 24.64 7.82
CA ASP A 449 -1.41 25.99 7.30
C ASP A 449 -0.07 26.62 7.71
N PHE A 450 0.71 27.05 6.72
CA PHE A 450 1.96 27.80 6.96
C PHE A 450 1.75 29.25 6.53
N PHE A 451 1.06 30.03 7.37
CA PHE A 451 0.61 31.39 7.01
C PHE A 451 1.75 32.35 6.63
N ASP A 452 2.92 32.16 7.23
CA ASP A 452 4.09 33.00 7.02
C ASP A 452 4.88 32.65 5.74
N ILE A 453 4.52 31.56 5.06
CA ILE A 453 5.07 31.17 3.75
C ILE A 453 4.11 31.61 2.64
N ASP A 454 4.39 32.75 1.98
CA ASP A 454 3.66 33.17 0.77
C ASP A 454 4.23 32.48 -0.48
N MET A 455 3.43 31.61 -1.09
CA MET A 455 3.82 30.82 -2.25
C MET A 455 4.16 31.67 -3.47
N ASN A 456 3.60 32.88 -3.62
CA ASN A 456 4.04 33.77 -4.71
C ASN A 456 5.52 34.13 -4.57
N SER A 457 5.91 34.44 -3.34
CA SER A 457 7.27 34.81 -3.01
C SER A 457 8.22 33.61 -3.02
N MET A 458 7.70 32.39 -3.00
CA MET A 458 8.48 31.16 -3.03
C MET A 458 8.75 30.68 -4.47
N ILE A 459 7.75 30.69 -5.35
CA ILE A 459 7.82 29.99 -6.66
C ILE A 459 7.83 30.91 -7.89
N ARG A 460 7.42 32.19 -7.75
CA ARG A 460 7.31 33.12 -8.90
C ARG A 460 8.16 34.36 -8.73
N ASP A 461 8.15 34.94 -7.54
CA ASP A 461 8.79 36.23 -7.27
C ASP A 461 10.20 36.06 -6.64
N PHE A 462 10.68 34.82 -6.52
CA PHE A 462 12.02 34.46 -6.04
C PHE A 462 12.86 33.87 -7.18
N GLU A 463 14.07 34.41 -7.33
CA GLU A 463 15.09 34.02 -8.30
C GLU A 463 14.55 33.55 -9.67
N ASP A 464 14.78 32.30 -10.05
CA ASP A 464 14.22 31.67 -11.23
C ASP A 464 12.95 30.85 -10.94
N GLY A 465 12.60 30.66 -9.67
CA GLY A 465 11.41 29.94 -9.22
C GLY A 465 11.64 28.44 -8.98
N SER A 466 12.90 27.99 -8.92
CA SER A 466 13.25 26.60 -8.65
C SER A 466 12.84 26.14 -7.25
N TYR A 467 12.51 24.85 -7.10
CA TYR A 467 12.21 24.24 -5.80
C TYR A 467 12.45 22.72 -5.78
N THR A 468 12.62 22.20 -4.56
CA THR A 468 12.51 20.77 -4.22
C THR A 468 11.58 20.63 -3.01
N PHE A 469 10.59 19.74 -3.11
CA PHE A 469 9.71 19.34 -2.01
C PHE A 469 9.90 17.86 -1.72
N ALA A 470 10.16 17.50 -0.46
CA ALA A 470 10.42 16.11 -0.06
C ALA A 470 9.61 15.74 1.19
N CYS A 471 9.18 14.48 1.28
CA CYS A 471 8.59 13.91 2.49
C CYS A 471 8.65 12.40 2.48
N TRP A 472 8.64 11.79 3.65
CA TRP A 472 8.18 10.43 3.82
C TRP A 472 6.65 10.40 3.84
N LEU A 473 6.05 9.43 3.17
CA LEU A 473 4.60 9.27 3.14
C LEU A 473 4.18 7.80 3.18
N LYS A 474 3.09 7.52 3.88
CA LYS A 474 2.44 6.20 3.91
C LYS A 474 0.95 6.37 3.64
N PRO A 475 0.45 6.03 2.44
CA PRO A 475 -0.95 6.26 2.12
C PRO A 475 -1.83 5.23 2.85
N ILE A 476 -2.91 5.70 3.49
CA ILE A 476 -3.89 4.82 4.15
C ILE A 476 -4.95 4.43 3.13
N GLY A 477 -5.12 3.12 2.91
CA GLY A 477 -6.05 2.56 1.91
C GLY A 477 -5.73 2.90 0.45
N SER A 478 -5.74 4.18 0.06
CA SER A 478 -5.77 4.78 -1.28
C SER A 478 -4.52 4.62 -2.17
N ALA A 479 -3.90 3.44 -2.19
CA ALA A 479 -3.02 2.98 -3.27
C ALA A 479 -3.64 3.05 -4.69
N GLY A 480 -4.90 3.50 -4.82
CA GLY A 480 -5.57 3.81 -6.08
C GLY A 480 -6.36 5.13 -6.11
N GLY A 481 -6.25 5.99 -5.08
CA GLY A 481 -7.06 7.22 -4.89
C GLY A 481 -6.38 8.53 -5.33
N GLN A 482 -6.97 9.68 -4.98
CA GLN A 482 -6.43 11.04 -5.23
C GLN A 482 -6.34 11.82 -3.91
N GLY A 483 -5.18 12.45 -3.65
CA GLY A 483 -4.97 13.33 -2.49
C GLY A 483 -3.68 14.15 -2.64
N PHE A 484 -3.64 15.38 -2.13
CA PHE A 484 -2.52 16.30 -2.38
C PHE A 484 -1.75 16.63 -1.10
N ILE A 485 -0.43 16.47 -1.17
CA ILE A 485 0.48 16.71 -0.06
C ILE A 485 0.96 18.16 -0.09
N TRP A 486 1.31 18.68 -1.27
CA TRP A 486 1.82 20.04 -1.40
C TRP A 486 0.81 20.92 -2.10
N GLY A 487 0.40 22.00 -1.45
CA GLY A 487 -0.56 22.91 -2.03
C GLY A 487 -0.51 24.31 -1.46
N GLN A 488 -1.57 25.05 -1.76
CA GLN A 488 -1.67 26.48 -1.47
C GLN A 488 -3.11 26.96 -1.39
N THR A 489 -3.33 28.04 -0.64
CA THR A 489 -4.67 28.63 -0.42
C THR A 489 -5.32 29.21 -1.68
N GLN A 490 -4.56 29.54 -2.73
CA GLN A 490 -5.14 29.85 -4.04
C GLN A 490 -4.56 28.90 -5.08
N GLN A 491 -5.37 28.48 -6.03
CA GLN A 491 -4.98 27.46 -7.00
C GLN A 491 -3.63 27.73 -7.68
N GLY A 492 -2.80 26.68 -7.80
CA GLY A 492 -1.43 26.78 -8.31
C GLY A 492 -0.71 25.42 -8.39
N ILE A 493 0.36 25.24 -7.60
CA ILE A 493 1.07 23.95 -7.46
C ILE A 493 0.21 22.98 -6.66
N HIS A 494 0.07 21.75 -7.17
CA HIS A 494 -0.51 20.63 -6.44
C HIS A 494 0.32 19.37 -6.69
N ASN A 495 1.02 18.88 -5.68
CA ASN A 495 1.78 17.63 -5.75
C ASN A 495 1.19 16.62 -4.75
N GLY A 496 1.14 15.34 -5.09
CA GLY A 496 0.53 14.31 -4.24
C GLY A 496 0.30 12.99 -4.97
N ILE A 497 -0.80 12.28 -4.68
CA ILE A 497 -1.17 11.00 -5.28
C ILE A 497 -2.38 11.17 -6.19
N ARG A 498 -2.39 10.53 -7.36
CA ARG A 498 -3.55 10.55 -8.29
C ARG A 498 -3.54 9.35 -9.25
N ASN A 499 -4.61 9.22 -10.06
CA ASN A 499 -4.65 8.38 -11.27
C ASN A 499 -4.25 6.91 -11.07
N GLY A 500 -4.79 6.27 -10.04
CA GLY A 500 -4.48 4.88 -9.72
C GLY A 500 -3.32 4.73 -8.73
N GLY A 501 -3.10 5.75 -7.89
CA GLY A 501 -2.18 5.66 -6.76
C GLY A 501 -0.73 6.01 -7.06
N VAL A 502 -0.45 6.66 -8.18
CA VAL A 502 0.89 7.12 -8.56
C VAL A 502 1.13 8.54 -8.04
N LEU A 503 2.40 8.90 -7.82
CA LEU A 503 2.76 10.28 -7.52
C LEU A 503 2.38 11.21 -8.70
N HIS A 504 2.00 12.44 -8.38
CA HIS A 504 1.39 13.39 -9.30
C HIS A 504 1.94 14.79 -9.08
N SER A 505 2.08 15.55 -10.17
CA SER A 505 2.45 16.95 -10.12
C SER A 505 1.62 17.79 -11.08
N ALA A 506 1.27 19.01 -10.66
CA ALA A 506 0.51 19.95 -11.46
C ALA A 506 0.90 21.41 -11.23
N HIS A 507 1.16 22.15 -12.32
CA HIS A 507 1.25 23.61 -12.33
C HIS A 507 0.04 24.20 -13.05
N TRP A 508 -1.14 24.27 -12.41
CA TRP A 508 -2.39 24.79 -12.97
C TRP A 508 -2.78 24.15 -14.32
N GLY A 509 -3.10 22.86 -14.30
CA GLY A 509 -3.57 22.12 -15.48
C GLY A 509 -2.46 21.58 -16.38
N ALA A 510 -1.19 21.79 -16.02
CA ALA A 510 -0.05 21.08 -16.59
C ALA A 510 0.22 19.87 -15.69
N ASP A 511 -0.68 18.90 -15.81
CA ASP A 511 -0.83 17.75 -14.93
C ASP A 511 -0.07 16.56 -15.53
N TRP A 512 0.72 15.86 -14.71
CA TRP A 512 1.42 14.64 -15.11
C TRP A 512 1.64 13.72 -13.91
N ASN A 513 1.93 12.44 -14.17
CA ASN A 513 2.13 11.43 -13.13
C ASN A 513 3.49 10.77 -13.26
N ALA A 514 4.01 10.31 -12.14
CA ALA A 514 5.06 9.32 -12.08
C ALA A 514 4.53 7.92 -12.50
N VAL A 515 5.40 6.93 -12.57
CA VAL A 515 5.09 5.62 -13.16
C VAL A 515 4.62 4.62 -12.10
N THR A 516 5.22 4.62 -10.92
CA THR A 516 5.06 3.53 -9.94
C THR A 516 3.82 3.72 -9.07
N PRO A 517 2.86 2.76 -9.08
CA PRO A 517 1.72 2.80 -8.17
C PRO A 517 2.16 2.49 -6.74
N LEU A 518 1.72 3.30 -5.79
CA LEU A 518 2.05 3.14 -4.39
C LEU A 518 1.23 2.00 -3.75
N GLU A 519 1.81 1.33 -2.76
CA GLU A 519 1.12 0.33 -1.95
C GLU A 519 0.50 0.98 -0.70
N ALA A 520 -0.68 0.49 -0.28
CA ALA A 520 -1.34 1.01 0.90
C ALA A 520 -0.62 0.54 2.16
N GLU A 521 -0.59 1.39 3.18
CA GLU A 521 0.06 1.13 4.48
C GLU A 521 1.58 0.86 4.39
N LYS A 522 2.25 1.29 3.31
CA LYS A 522 3.70 1.21 3.15
C LYS A 522 4.33 2.60 3.11
N TRP A 523 5.36 2.82 3.92
CA TRP A 523 6.18 4.04 3.88
C TRP A 523 7.02 4.07 2.60
N VAL A 524 7.06 5.22 1.95
CA VAL A 524 7.92 5.56 0.82
C VAL A 524 8.44 6.99 0.97
N HIS A 525 9.60 7.30 0.40
CA HIS A 525 10.12 8.67 0.31
C HIS A 525 9.75 9.27 -1.05
N ALA A 526 9.14 10.46 -1.07
CA ALA A 526 8.71 11.09 -2.32
C ALA A 526 9.25 12.51 -2.46
N VAL A 527 9.75 12.82 -3.65
CA VAL A 527 10.34 14.13 -3.97
C VAL A 527 9.79 14.70 -5.27
N TRP A 528 9.50 16.00 -5.28
CA TRP A 528 9.10 16.76 -6.45
C TRP A 528 10.09 17.90 -6.70
N THR A 529 10.67 17.95 -7.89
CA THR A 529 11.61 19.03 -8.28
C THR A 529 11.06 19.85 -9.44
N TYR A 530 11.43 21.13 -9.48
CA TYR A 530 11.21 22.01 -10.63
C TYR A 530 12.39 22.97 -10.79
N ASP A 531 13.01 22.94 -11.97
CA ASP A 531 14.04 23.86 -12.42
C ASP A 531 13.40 25.03 -13.18
N GLY A 532 13.41 26.20 -12.54
CA GLY A 532 12.86 27.43 -13.09
C GLY A 532 13.68 28.07 -14.21
N ALA A 533 14.97 27.76 -14.30
CA ALA A 533 15.83 28.26 -15.36
C ALA A 533 15.54 27.57 -16.69
N ASN A 534 15.22 26.27 -16.63
CA ASN A 534 15.00 25.43 -17.81
C ASN A 534 13.52 25.06 -18.05
N ASP A 535 12.60 25.42 -17.14
CA ASP A 535 11.18 25.05 -17.20
C ASP A 535 11.02 23.51 -17.28
N THR A 536 11.70 22.78 -16.38
CA THR A 536 11.69 21.31 -16.32
C THR A 536 11.33 20.80 -14.91
N ALA A 537 10.62 19.68 -14.80
CA ALA A 537 10.24 19.07 -13.53
C ALA A 537 10.44 17.55 -13.52
N ALA A 538 10.75 16.99 -12.36
CA ALA A 538 10.88 15.55 -12.11
C ALA A 538 10.21 15.14 -10.78
N ILE A 539 9.94 13.84 -10.65
CA ILE A 539 9.39 13.18 -9.46
C ILE A 539 10.29 11.97 -9.16
N TYR A 540 10.70 11.84 -7.90
CA TYR A 540 11.49 10.73 -7.40
C TYR A 540 10.68 9.94 -6.36
N LEU A 541 10.87 8.63 -6.33
CA LEU A 541 10.27 7.69 -5.38
C LEU A 541 11.37 6.82 -4.80
N ASP A 542 11.49 6.80 -3.47
CA ASP A 542 12.52 6.09 -2.73
C ASP A 542 13.95 6.44 -3.20
N GLY A 543 14.16 7.71 -3.57
CA GLY A 543 15.43 8.25 -4.04
C GLY A 543 15.65 8.17 -5.55
N GLU A 544 14.92 7.29 -6.23
CA GLU A 544 15.04 6.99 -7.66
C GLU A 544 14.10 7.82 -8.54
N LEU A 545 14.51 8.14 -9.77
CA LEU A 545 13.68 8.88 -10.72
C LEU A 545 12.46 8.05 -11.18
N ASP A 546 11.26 8.42 -10.75
CA ASP A 546 10.00 7.73 -11.09
C ASP A 546 9.18 8.48 -12.14
N GLY A 547 9.53 9.73 -12.44
CA GLY A 547 8.80 10.55 -13.40
C GLY A 547 9.55 11.79 -13.87
N GLY A 548 9.46 12.11 -15.17
CA GLY A 548 10.27 13.18 -15.76
C GLY A 548 11.74 12.75 -15.92
N PRO A 549 12.71 13.68 -16.05
CA PRO A 549 12.50 15.12 -16.22
C PRO A 549 11.70 15.41 -17.49
N GLN A 550 10.78 16.36 -17.42
CA GLN A 550 10.04 16.80 -18.61
C GLN A 550 9.80 18.30 -18.60
N ALA A 551 9.53 18.84 -19.80
CA ALA A 551 9.16 20.24 -19.94
C ALA A 551 7.87 20.53 -19.14
N GLN A 552 7.98 21.43 -18.17
CA GLN A 552 6.89 21.79 -17.28
C GLN A 552 6.70 23.30 -17.28
N ARG A 553 5.45 23.75 -17.31
CA ARG A 553 5.17 25.19 -17.28
C ARG A 553 5.58 25.77 -15.94
N ALA A 554 6.17 26.97 -15.92
CA ALA A 554 6.40 27.71 -14.69
C ALA A 554 5.24 27.67 -13.68
N PRO A 555 5.56 27.44 -12.39
CA PRO A 555 4.60 27.43 -11.31
C PRO A 555 3.83 28.74 -11.27
N ASN A 556 2.58 28.65 -10.85
CA ASN A 556 1.72 29.81 -10.70
C ASN A 556 0.75 29.62 -9.55
N GLY A 557 -0.10 30.63 -9.35
CA GLY A 557 -1.03 30.69 -8.23
C GLY A 557 -0.61 31.73 -7.20
N GLY A 558 -0.94 31.50 -5.93
CA GLY A 558 -0.53 32.36 -4.82
C GLY A 558 -1.21 31.99 -3.48
N GLY A 559 -0.96 32.81 -2.46
CA GLY A 559 -1.48 32.57 -1.11
C GLY A 559 -0.49 31.77 -0.25
N SER A 560 -0.91 31.39 0.94
CA SER A 560 -0.06 30.64 1.89
C SER A 560 0.12 29.17 1.50
N PHE A 561 1.25 28.58 1.90
CA PHE A 561 1.58 27.16 1.74
C PHE A 561 0.64 26.28 2.59
N LEU A 562 0.22 25.15 2.02
CA LEU A 562 -0.57 24.11 2.66
C LEU A 562 0.14 22.77 2.53
N LEU A 563 0.22 22.03 3.63
CA LEU A 563 0.70 20.66 3.66
C LEU A 563 -0.45 19.70 3.98
N GLY A 564 -0.73 18.74 3.11
CA GLY A 564 -1.84 17.79 3.22
C GLY A 564 -3.12 18.21 2.49
N ALA A 565 -3.13 19.34 1.76
CA ALA A 565 -4.26 19.72 0.89
C ALA A 565 -3.87 20.72 -0.21
N ARG A 566 -4.83 21.06 -1.09
CA ARG A 566 -4.68 22.12 -2.10
C ARG A 566 -5.88 23.06 -2.20
N ASN A 567 -5.71 24.22 -2.85
CA ASN A 567 -6.78 25.20 -3.13
C ASN A 567 -7.61 25.58 -1.89
N ASN A 568 -6.96 25.92 -0.78
CA ASN A 568 -7.62 26.28 0.49
C ASN A 568 -8.33 25.09 1.16
N GLY A 569 -7.64 23.95 1.29
CA GLY A 569 -8.13 22.77 2.01
C GLY A 569 -8.93 21.76 1.17
N SER A 570 -9.03 21.90 -0.14
CA SER A 570 -9.70 20.90 -1.00
C SER A 570 -8.79 19.73 -1.35
N GLU A 571 -9.39 18.54 -1.57
CA GLU A 571 -8.70 17.35 -2.11
C GLU A 571 -7.53 16.94 -1.21
N GLN A 572 -7.85 16.75 0.06
CA GLN A 572 -6.91 16.45 1.13
C GLN A 572 -6.18 15.13 0.90
N TYR A 573 -4.98 15.04 1.45
CA TYR A 573 -4.24 13.79 1.53
C TYR A 573 -4.75 12.96 2.71
N ASP A 574 -5.00 11.67 2.44
CA ASP A 574 -5.36 10.67 3.45
C ASP A 574 -4.22 9.67 3.60
N GLY A 575 -3.45 9.81 4.67
CA GLY A 575 -2.28 9.01 4.93
C GLY A 575 -1.39 9.63 6.00
N TYR A 576 -0.28 8.97 6.26
CA TYR A 576 0.74 9.47 7.16
C TYR A 576 1.80 10.23 6.35
N LEU A 577 2.33 11.31 6.92
CA LEU A 577 3.51 12.01 6.45
C LEU A 577 4.54 12.06 7.56
N ASP A 578 5.80 12.08 7.17
CA ASP A 578 6.91 12.32 8.06
C ASP A 578 8.02 13.10 7.34
N ASP A 579 8.91 13.76 8.09
CA ASP A 579 10.12 14.40 7.58
C ASP A 579 9.84 15.31 6.36
N VAL A 580 8.99 16.32 6.54
CA VAL A 580 8.49 17.18 5.46
C VAL A 580 9.43 18.37 5.25
N VAL A 581 9.92 18.54 4.02
CA VAL A 581 10.96 19.53 3.72
C VAL A 581 10.72 20.30 2.43
N ILE A 582 11.16 21.58 2.44
CA ILE A 582 11.16 22.45 1.27
C ILE A 582 12.53 23.11 1.08
N TRP A 583 13.05 23.06 -0.15
CA TRP A 583 14.14 23.91 -0.64
C TRP A 583 13.66 24.83 -1.77
N ARG A 584 14.36 25.95 -1.97
CA ARG A 584 14.11 26.91 -3.07
C ARG A 584 15.14 26.79 -4.18
N GLU A 585 15.67 25.59 -4.35
CA GLU A 585 16.60 25.17 -5.38
C GLU A 585 16.30 23.72 -5.73
N VAL A 586 16.80 23.24 -6.88
CA VAL A 586 16.74 21.83 -7.22
C VAL A 586 17.89 21.13 -6.54
N LEU A 587 17.57 20.20 -5.63
CA LEU A 587 18.55 19.28 -5.06
C LEU A 587 19.05 18.30 -6.14
N PRO A 588 20.36 18.00 -6.18
CA PRO A 588 20.89 16.91 -7.00
C PRO A 588 20.36 15.54 -6.59
N GLU A 589 20.39 14.58 -7.53
CA GLU A 589 19.78 13.25 -7.36
C GLU A 589 20.40 12.49 -6.18
N ALA A 590 21.72 12.55 -6.01
CA ALA A 590 22.41 11.93 -4.89
C ALA A 590 21.95 12.48 -3.51
N THR A 591 21.62 13.77 -3.41
CA THR A 591 21.03 14.33 -2.18
C THR A 591 19.61 13.85 -1.95
N ILE A 592 18.84 13.65 -3.03
CA ILE A 592 17.48 13.09 -2.97
C ILE A 592 17.51 11.64 -2.50
N GLN A 593 18.50 10.87 -2.97
CA GLN A 593 18.78 9.50 -2.53
C GLN A 593 19.17 9.48 -1.04
N ALA A 594 20.11 10.33 -0.62
CA ALA A 594 20.51 10.42 0.79
C ALA A 594 19.33 10.71 1.74
N LEU A 595 18.40 11.60 1.35
CA LEU A 595 17.16 11.85 2.11
C LEU A 595 16.26 10.60 2.18
N ALA A 596 16.21 9.79 1.12
CA ALA A 596 15.47 8.52 1.08
C ALA A 596 16.13 7.42 1.95
N ASP A 597 17.43 7.51 2.19
CA ASP A 597 18.18 6.61 3.06
C ASP A 597 18.16 7.05 4.54
N GLY A 598 17.45 8.15 4.85
CA GLY A 598 17.20 8.60 6.22
C GLY A 598 18.08 9.76 6.68
N THR A 599 18.81 10.39 5.76
CA THR A 599 19.59 11.58 6.08
C THR A 599 18.73 12.71 6.61
N SER A 600 19.18 13.38 7.68
CA SER A 600 18.47 14.54 8.21
C SER A 600 18.52 15.75 7.27
N PRO A 601 17.38 16.36 6.93
CA PRO A 601 17.33 17.54 6.06
C PRO A 601 18.01 18.81 6.62
N ILE A 602 18.34 18.82 7.91
CA ILE A 602 19.07 19.90 8.60
C ILE A 602 20.50 19.49 9.01
N GLY A 603 20.96 18.34 8.52
CA GLY A 603 22.09 17.57 9.05
C GLY A 603 23.49 18.19 8.99
N ALA A 604 23.73 19.33 8.32
CA ALA A 604 25.02 20.04 8.41
C ALA A 604 24.96 21.53 7.98
N THR A 605 23.92 22.29 8.36
CA THR A 605 23.91 23.74 8.08
C THR A 605 23.60 24.65 9.26
N GLN A 606 24.14 24.32 10.43
CA GLN A 606 24.56 25.37 11.36
C GLN A 606 26.09 25.43 11.29
N GLU A 607 26.67 26.64 11.38
CA GLU A 607 28.13 26.82 11.35
C GLU A 607 28.76 25.72 12.24
N ASP A 608 29.57 24.84 11.67
CA ASP A 608 30.45 23.93 12.41
C ASP A 608 31.85 24.54 12.22
N ALA A 609 32.23 25.42 13.14
CA ALA A 609 33.35 26.32 12.95
C ALA A 609 34.70 25.60 13.00
N ASP A 610 34.77 24.42 13.61
CA ASP A 610 35.96 23.58 13.72
C ASP A 610 35.91 22.25 12.97
N GLY A 611 34.76 21.91 12.38
CA GLY A 611 34.60 20.81 11.43
C GLY A 611 34.68 19.45 12.11
N ASP A 612 34.14 19.33 13.32
CA ASP A 612 34.23 18.11 14.13
C ASP A 612 32.94 17.27 14.12
N GLY A 613 31.93 17.69 13.37
CA GLY A 613 30.67 16.97 13.19
C GLY A 613 29.59 17.37 14.20
N LEU A 614 29.88 18.25 15.16
CA LEU A 614 28.87 18.87 16.01
C LEU A 614 28.54 20.30 15.52
N PRO A 615 27.26 20.69 15.38
CA PRO A 615 26.94 22.06 14.99
C PRO A 615 27.15 23.08 16.13
N ASP A 616 27.77 24.24 15.86
CA ASP A 616 28.12 25.30 16.86
C ASP A 616 26.93 25.68 17.76
N SER A 617 25.71 25.65 17.23
CA SER A 617 24.50 26.03 17.97
C SER A 617 24.02 24.95 18.93
N TRP A 618 24.23 23.68 18.60
CA TRP A 618 23.94 22.54 19.46
C TRP A 618 24.96 22.47 20.57
N GLU A 619 26.24 22.64 20.22
CA GLU A 619 27.36 22.84 21.14
C GLU A 619 27.10 24.01 22.11
N GLU A 620 26.69 25.19 21.63
CA GLU A 620 26.37 26.33 22.50
C GLU A 620 25.15 26.05 23.40
N LYS A 621 24.14 25.33 22.89
CA LYS A 621 22.91 24.99 23.61
C LYS A 621 23.19 24.06 24.79
N TYR A 622 24.01 23.03 24.58
CA TYR A 622 24.28 22.01 25.59
C TYR A 622 25.59 22.24 26.36
N GLY A 623 26.47 23.10 25.85
CA GLY A 623 27.75 23.46 26.43
C GLY A 623 28.83 22.38 26.22
N VAL A 624 28.78 21.70 25.08
CA VAL A 624 29.68 20.61 24.66
C VAL A 624 30.47 21.05 23.43
N ASP A 625 31.74 20.64 23.32
CA ASP A 625 32.68 21.00 22.23
C ASP A 625 33.52 19.76 21.78
N ASP A 626 33.14 18.54 22.16
CA ASP A 626 33.97 17.33 21.98
C ASP A 626 33.06 16.20 21.51
N PRO A 627 33.04 15.82 20.22
CA PRO A 627 32.16 14.79 19.68
C PRO A 627 32.31 13.45 20.41
N GLU A 628 33.52 13.09 20.84
CA GLU A 628 33.77 11.87 21.61
C GLU A 628 33.63 12.03 23.13
N GLY A 629 33.18 13.20 23.59
CA GLY A 629 32.81 13.46 24.98
C GLY A 629 31.58 12.66 25.41
N ASP A 630 31.47 12.32 26.70
CA ASP A 630 30.32 11.64 27.31
C ASP A 630 30.01 12.41 28.60
N ASP A 631 29.26 13.50 28.45
CA ASP A 631 29.21 14.57 29.45
C ASP A 631 28.32 14.19 30.65
N ASP A 632 27.34 13.33 30.45
CA ASP A 632 26.44 12.82 31.50
C ASP A 632 26.77 11.40 31.99
N ASN A 633 27.71 10.71 31.34
CA ASN A 633 28.27 9.40 31.71
C ASN A 633 27.25 8.26 31.62
N ASP A 634 26.34 8.32 30.65
CA ASP A 634 25.40 7.26 30.32
C ASP A 634 26.02 6.21 29.35
N GLY A 635 27.11 6.60 28.68
CA GLY A 635 27.92 5.78 27.77
C GLY A 635 27.63 5.97 26.28
N LEU A 636 26.82 6.96 25.89
CA LEU A 636 26.80 7.55 24.56
C LEU A 636 27.81 8.70 24.47
N THR A 637 28.35 8.95 23.30
CA THR A 637 29.16 10.15 23.02
C THR A 637 28.29 11.31 22.61
N ASN A 638 28.77 12.56 22.70
CA ASN A 638 28.03 13.74 22.27
C ASN A 638 27.61 13.64 20.79
N ALA A 639 28.43 12.99 19.94
CA ALA A 639 28.07 12.66 18.58
C ALA A 639 26.92 11.62 18.53
N ASP A 640 27.02 10.52 19.27
CA ASP A 640 25.94 9.51 19.36
C ASP A 640 24.64 10.14 19.89
N GLU A 641 24.73 11.08 20.82
CA GLU A 641 23.57 11.77 21.40
C GLU A 641 23.00 12.83 20.47
N PHE A 642 23.84 13.49 19.69
CA PHE A 642 23.40 14.35 18.60
C PHE A 642 22.60 13.54 17.57
N GLU A 643 23.12 12.37 17.18
CA GLU A 643 22.45 11.45 16.25
C GLU A 643 21.16 10.86 16.83
N ALA A 644 21.19 10.39 18.08
CA ALA A 644 20.02 9.86 18.78
C ALA A 644 19.04 10.94 19.25
N ARG A 645 19.38 12.22 19.03
CA ARG A 645 18.64 13.42 19.47
C ARG A 645 18.36 13.46 20.98
N THR A 646 19.20 12.78 21.75
CA THR A 646 19.18 12.77 23.21
C THR A 646 19.91 13.98 23.77
N LYS A 647 19.93 14.11 25.09
CA LYS A 647 20.47 15.31 25.76
C LYS A 647 21.86 14.99 26.30
N PRO A 648 22.94 15.56 25.73
CA PRO A 648 24.33 15.28 26.13
C PRO A 648 24.74 15.65 27.56
N ASN A 649 23.80 16.22 28.31
CA ASN A 649 23.98 16.60 29.69
C ASN A 649 22.96 15.93 30.62
N LYS A 650 22.26 14.90 30.15
CA LYS A 650 21.19 14.23 30.85
C LYS A 650 20.98 12.79 30.33
N ALA A 651 21.60 11.88 31.08
CA ALA A 651 21.65 10.44 30.81
C ALA A 651 20.32 9.73 30.52
N ASP A 652 19.19 10.32 30.86
CA ASP A 652 17.84 9.75 30.75
C ASP A 652 17.00 10.90 30.18
N SER A 653 16.87 10.94 28.87
CA SER A 653 16.41 12.11 28.13
C SER A 653 14.92 12.39 28.33
N ASP A 654 14.10 11.37 28.49
CA ASP A 654 12.64 11.42 28.65
C ASP A 654 12.14 11.24 30.11
N GLU A 655 13.02 10.88 31.05
CA GLU A 655 12.76 10.70 32.49
C GLU A 655 11.91 9.48 32.88
N ASP A 656 11.96 8.42 32.08
CA ASP A 656 11.19 7.21 32.31
C ASP A 656 11.87 6.22 33.30
N GLY A 657 13.19 6.39 33.49
CA GLY A 657 14.03 5.62 34.40
C GLY A 657 15.01 4.64 33.73
N LEU A 658 15.03 4.55 32.41
CA LEU A 658 16.13 4.02 31.61
C LEU A 658 17.06 5.17 31.20
N ASN A 659 18.27 4.83 30.79
CA ASN A 659 19.22 5.80 30.30
C ASN A 659 19.33 5.65 28.78
N ASP A 660 19.70 6.69 28.06
CA ASP A 660 19.58 6.75 26.61
C ASP A 660 20.33 5.59 25.93
N ASN A 661 21.54 5.28 26.42
CA ASN A 661 22.31 4.11 26.00
C ASN A 661 21.61 2.76 26.25
N GLN A 662 20.95 2.58 27.40
CA GLN A 662 20.21 1.36 27.74
C GLN A 662 19.04 1.15 26.79
N GLU A 663 18.38 2.24 26.42
CA GLU A 663 17.23 2.20 25.53
C GLU A 663 17.64 1.77 24.13
N LEU A 664 18.68 2.39 23.59
CA LEU A 664 19.22 2.05 22.28
C LEU A 664 19.85 0.66 22.21
N THR A 665 20.56 0.21 23.26
CA THR A 665 21.40 -1.00 23.17
C THR A 665 20.87 -2.23 23.88
N VAL A 666 19.93 -2.08 24.82
CA VAL A 666 19.43 -3.19 25.67
C VAL A 666 17.97 -3.49 25.43
N THR A 667 17.11 -2.48 25.49
CA THR A 667 15.65 -2.65 25.37
C THR A 667 15.15 -2.41 23.96
N ASN A 668 15.93 -1.69 23.14
CA ASN A 668 15.52 -1.23 21.81
C ASN A 668 14.22 -0.41 21.90
N THR A 669 14.10 0.37 22.98
CA THR A 669 13.04 1.35 23.22
C THR A 669 13.53 2.73 22.81
N ASN A 670 12.65 3.72 22.81
CA ASN A 670 12.97 5.04 22.32
C ASN A 670 13.37 6.00 23.46
N PRO A 671 14.61 6.51 23.49
CA PRO A 671 15.12 7.36 24.58
C PRO A 671 14.47 8.74 24.72
N LEU A 672 13.54 9.07 23.81
CA LEU A 672 12.77 10.31 23.82
C LEU A 672 11.28 10.08 24.12
N ASN A 673 10.84 8.82 24.25
CA ASN A 673 9.46 8.46 24.51
C ASN A 673 9.36 7.51 25.72
N SER A 674 8.85 8.07 26.81
CA SER A 674 8.82 7.38 28.11
C SER A 674 7.91 6.14 28.19
N ASP A 675 7.17 5.83 27.13
CA ASP A 675 6.20 4.73 27.01
C ASP A 675 6.16 4.31 25.52
N SER A 676 7.09 3.43 25.13
CA SER A 676 7.38 3.08 23.75
C SER A 676 6.26 2.31 23.07
N ASP A 677 5.52 1.47 23.80
CA ASP A 677 4.42 0.67 23.25
C ASP A 677 3.02 1.24 23.51
N ARG A 678 2.92 2.28 24.34
CA ARG A 678 1.72 3.11 24.58
C ARG A 678 0.61 2.37 25.31
N ASP A 679 0.95 1.42 26.16
CA ASP A 679 0.02 0.73 27.04
C ASP A 679 -0.29 1.55 28.33
N GLY A 680 0.47 2.63 28.55
CA GLY A 680 0.36 3.54 29.69
C GLY A 680 1.27 3.20 30.87
N LEU A 681 2.22 2.28 30.71
CA LEU A 681 3.31 1.95 31.61
C LEU A 681 4.62 2.49 31.01
N LEU A 682 5.53 2.99 31.85
CA LEU A 682 6.79 3.58 31.33
C LEU A 682 7.83 2.49 31.09
N ASP A 683 8.68 2.59 30.05
CA ASP A 683 9.63 1.53 29.67
C ASP A 683 10.55 1.14 30.84
N GLY A 684 11.05 2.12 31.59
CA GLY A 684 11.84 1.89 32.80
C GLY A 684 11.08 1.21 33.92
N ALA A 685 9.77 1.46 34.03
CA ALA A 685 8.90 0.74 34.96
C ALA A 685 8.67 -0.70 34.51
N GLU A 686 8.57 -0.94 33.22
CA GLU A 686 8.37 -2.25 32.60
C GLU A 686 9.57 -3.16 32.71
N VAL A 687 10.75 -2.66 32.35
CA VAL A 687 12.03 -3.39 32.53
C VAL A 687 12.23 -3.75 34.00
N THR A 688 11.83 -2.87 34.91
CA THR A 688 11.85 -3.13 36.35
C THR A 688 10.78 -4.14 36.77
N GLY A 689 9.61 -4.10 36.14
CA GLY A 689 8.45 -4.98 36.34
C GLY A 689 8.62 -6.38 35.75
N GLY A 690 9.49 -6.53 34.76
CA GLY A 690 9.72 -7.76 34.02
C GLY A 690 8.80 -7.96 32.82
N THR A 691 8.16 -6.89 32.33
CA THR A 691 7.41 -6.84 31.07
C THR A 691 8.31 -6.37 29.91
N ASP A 692 7.82 -6.48 28.68
CA ASP A 692 8.54 -6.15 27.45
C ASP A 692 8.08 -4.77 26.95
N PRO A 693 8.90 -3.70 27.09
CA PRO A 693 8.48 -2.31 26.84
C PRO A 693 8.20 -1.94 25.38
N ASN A 694 8.18 -2.94 24.50
CA ASN A 694 7.82 -2.78 23.09
C ASN A 694 6.55 -3.61 22.75
N LYS A 695 5.79 -4.04 23.77
CA LYS A 695 4.61 -4.89 23.61
C LYS A 695 3.57 -4.52 24.67
N PRO A 696 2.43 -3.93 24.23
CA PRO A 696 1.39 -3.55 25.17
C PRO A 696 0.87 -4.73 26.01
N ASP A 697 0.91 -5.95 25.46
CA ASP A 697 0.54 -7.21 26.11
C ASP A 697 1.74 -8.18 26.04
N THR A 698 2.51 -8.29 27.13
CA THR A 698 3.76 -9.07 27.18
C THR A 698 3.53 -10.56 26.92
N ASP A 699 2.42 -11.12 27.41
CA ASP A 699 2.20 -12.56 27.41
C ASP A 699 1.19 -13.07 26.35
N GLY A 700 0.52 -12.13 25.68
CA GLY A 700 -0.35 -12.32 24.53
C GLY A 700 -1.71 -12.92 24.89
N ASP A 701 -2.28 -12.57 26.05
CA ASP A 701 -3.59 -13.06 26.49
C ASP A 701 -4.76 -12.10 26.26
N GLY A 702 -4.46 -10.91 25.73
CA GLY A 702 -5.41 -9.91 25.27
C GLY A 702 -5.69 -8.80 26.27
N PHE A 703 -4.85 -8.64 27.29
CA PHE A 703 -4.89 -7.53 28.24
C PHE A 703 -3.53 -6.84 28.30
N ASP A 704 -3.54 -5.51 28.25
CA ASP A 704 -2.30 -4.76 28.31
C ASP A 704 -1.65 -4.82 29.70
N ASP A 705 -0.32 -4.75 29.79
CA ASP A 705 0.47 -4.97 30.99
C ASP A 705 0.11 -3.96 32.10
N ASN A 706 -0.09 -2.69 31.72
CA ASN A 706 -0.59 -1.66 32.63
C ASN A 706 -1.96 -2.02 33.23
N VAL A 707 -2.85 -2.60 32.42
CA VAL A 707 -4.17 -3.06 32.87
C VAL A 707 -4.00 -4.20 33.87
N GLU A 708 -3.15 -5.17 33.57
CA GLU A 708 -2.84 -6.31 34.43
C GLU A 708 -2.28 -5.89 35.79
N ILE A 709 -1.26 -5.02 35.78
CA ILE A 709 -0.66 -4.49 37.01
C ILE A 709 -1.68 -3.69 37.82
N SER A 710 -2.53 -2.89 37.16
CA SER A 710 -3.58 -2.11 37.83
C SER A 710 -4.65 -3.00 38.50
N GLN A 711 -4.95 -4.15 37.89
CA GLN A 711 -5.92 -5.14 38.39
C GLN A 711 -5.29 -6.19 39.32
N GLY A 712 -3.97 -6.16 39.48
CA GLY A 712 -3.20 -7.02 40.38
C GLY A 712 -3.01 -8.44 39.87
N THR A 713 -2.98 -8.62 38.55
CA THR A 713 -2.70 -9.87 37.85
C THR A 713 -1.25 -9.89 37.33
N ASP A 714 -0.79 -10.99 36.73
CA ASP A 714 0.64 -11.19 36.41
C ASP A 714 0.87 -11.04 34.90
N PRO A 715 1.37 -9.88 34.41
CA PRO A 715 1.47 -9.55 32.97
C PRO A 715 2.41 -10.44 32.16
N ALA A 716 3.17 -11.30 32.83
CA ALA A 716 4.06 -12.26 32.17
C ALA A 716 3.49 -13.68 32.16
N ASN A 717 2.23 -13.87 32.54
CA ASN A 717 1.57 -15.17 32.65
C ASN A 717 0.13 -15.14 32.13
N LYS A 718 0.00 -15.53 30.87
CA LYS A 718 -1.23 -15.67 30.07
C LYS A 718 -2.43 -16.46 30.63
N ASN A 719 -2.30 -17.00 31.85
CA ASN A 719 -3.35 -17.70 32.56
C ASN A 719 -3.75 -16.99 33.85
N ASP A 720 -3.20 -15.81 34.11
CA ASP A 720 -3.41 -14.93 35.26
C ASP A 720 -3.70 -13.52 34.74
N PHE A 721 -4.82 -13.39 34.03
CA PHE A 721 -5.35 -12.15 33.44
C PHE A 721 -6.33 -11.42 34.37
N PRO A 722 -6.56 -10.11 34.15
CA PRO A 722 -7.58 -9.32 34.81
C PRO A 722 -8.94 -10.00 34.74
N GLN A 723 -9.48 -10.32 35.92
CA GLN A 723 -10.91 -10.55 36.01
C GLN A 723 -11.60 -9.19 36.05
N LEU A 724 -11.77 -8.55 34.88
CA LEU A 724 -12.73 -7.45 34.69
C LEU A 724 -14.18 -7.86 35.06
N GLY A 725 -14.37 -9.13 35.44
CA GLY A 725 -15.09 -9.40 36.67
C GLY A 725 -16.59 -9.47 36.52
N GLN A 726 -17.14 -9.55 35.30
CA GLN A 726 -18.56 -9.83 35.11
C GLN A 726 -18.87 -10.81 33.97
N THR A 727 -18.71 -12.10 34.26
CA THR A 727 -19.29 -13.15 33.43
C THR A 727 -20.80 -13.25 33.69
N ILE A 728 -21.60 -13.30 32.62
CA ILE A 728 -23.05 -13.47 32.68
C ILE A 728 -23.36 -14.94 32.37
N LEU A 729 -24.07 -15.61 33.27
CA LEU A 729 -24.68 -16.90 32.95
C LEU A 729 -26.08 -16.68 32.39
N PHE A 730 -26.25 -16.93 31.09
CA PHE A 730 -27.53 -16.90 30.41
C PHE A 730 -28.18 -18.30 30.39
N ILE A 731 -29.37 -18.42 30.97
CA ILE A 731 -30.11 -19.69 31.06
C ILE A 731 -31.33 -19.64 30.14
N GLY A 732 -31.32 -20.53 29.15
CA GLY A 732 -32.44 -20.75 28.22
C GLY A 732 -33.03 -22.15 28.29
N GLY A 733 -34.18 -22.35 27.66
CA GLY A 733 -34.88 -23.63 27.57
C GLY A 733 -34.43 -24.48 26.38
N GLN A 734 -33.80 -23.88 25.37
CA GLN A 734 -33.33 -24.58 24.18
C GLN A 734 -31.97 -25.26 24.37
N ALA A 735 -31.64 -26.20 23.49
CA ALA A 735 -30.37 -26.94 23.54
C ALA A 735 -29.15 -26.10 23.10
N ASP A 736 -29.39 -24.99 22.42
CA ASP A 736 -28.41 -24.12 21.78
C ASP A 736 -28.94 -22.68 21.85
N ALA A 737 -28.07 -21.75 22.22
CA ALA A 737 -28.41 -20.34 22.35
C ALA A 737 -28.87 -19.75 21.01
N THR A 738 -28.35 -20.21 19.88
CA THR A 738 -28.64 -19.64 18.54
C THR A 738 -30.02 -19.99 17.99
N GLN A 739 -30.81 -20.80 18.71
CA GLN A 739 -32.05 -21.37 18.19
C GLN A 739 -33.29 -20.72 18.82
N GLY A 740 -34.17 -20.17 17.99
CA GLY A 740 -35.47 -19.67 18.43
C GLY A 740 -35.36 -18.37 19.23
N ALA A 741 -36.21 -18.21 20.25
CA ALA A 741 -36.34 -16.95 20.98
C ALA A 741 -35.17 -16.67 21.96
N ASP A 742 -34.43 -17.70 22.39
CA ASP A 742 -33.22 -17.54 23.21
C ASP A 742 -32.07 -16.90 22.40
N GLY A 743 -32.07 -17.04 21.07
CA GLY A 743 -31.03 -16.48 20.20
C GLY A 743 -31.04 -14.97 20.13
N THR A 744 -32.22 -14.36 20.10
CA THR A 744 -32.33 -12.91 20.08
C THR A 744 -31.89 -12.29 21.41
N VAL A 745 -32.17 -12.97 22.52
CA VAL A 745 -31.66 -12.55 23.84
C VAL A 745 -30.14 -12.74 23.92
N MET A 746 -29.61 -13.85 23.40
CA MET A 746 -28.17 -14.09 23.34
C MET A 746 -27.45 -12.99 22.56
N SER A 747 -27.93 -12.66 21.35
CA SER A 747 -27.33 -11.60 20.53
C SER A 747 -27.34 -10.25 21.25
N PHE A 748 -28.43 -9.90 21.93
CA PHE A 748 -28.50 -8.69 22.75
C PHE A 748 -27.45 -8.66 23.88
N LEU A 749 -27.19 -9.79 24.53
CA LEU A 749 -26.18 -9.90 25.58
C LEU A 749 -24.76 -9.85 25.02
N GLU A 750 -24.50 -10.54 23.90
CA GLU A 750 -23.18 -10.56 23.24
C GLU A 750 -22.81 -9.18 22.69
N GLU A 751 -23.77 -8.49 22.06
CA GLU A 751 -23.60 -7.13 21.56
C GLU A 751 -23.26 -6.14 22.67
N ARG A 752 -23.86 -6.31 23.86
CA ARG A 752 -23.71 -5.37 24.96
C ARG A 752 -22.52 -5.65 25.88
N TYR A 753 -22.17 -6.91 26.11
CA TYR A 753 -21.16 -7.29 27.11
C TYR A 753 -19.97 -8.04 26.51
N GLY A 754 -19.95 -8.27 25.19
CA GLY A 754 -18.94 -9.06 24.51
C GLY A 754 -19.20 -10.57 24.61
N SER A 755 -19.04 -11.28 23.49
CA SER A 755 -19.32 -12.72 23.41
C SER A 755 -18.49 -13.57 24.39
N GLN A 756 -17.27 -13.14 24.71
CA GLN A 756 -16.36 -13.78 25.65
C GLN A 756 -16.89 -13.78 27.11
N ASN A 757 -17.80 -12.86 27.44
CA ASN A 757 -18.32 -12.69 28.79
C ASN A 757 -19.66 -13.41 29.02
N ILE A 758 -20.28 -13.96 27.96
CA ILE A 758 -21.59 -14.64 28.05
C ILE A 758 -21.40 -16.15 28.02
N THR A 759 -21.86 -16.83 29.07
CA THR A 759 -21.98 -18.29 29.07
C THR A 759 -23.44 -18.71 28.96
N TYR A 760 -23.78 -19.46 27.91
CA TYR A 760 -25.13 -20.05 27.77
C TYR A 760 -25.23 -21.44 28.40
N LYS A 761 -26.33 -21.72 29.12
CA LYS A 761 -26.70 -23.07 29.55
C LYS A 761 -28.19 -23.36 29.36
N GLN A 762 -28.50 -24.58 28.93
CA GLN A 762 -29.87 -25.07 28.94
C GLN A 762 -30.34 -25.31 30.38
N ALA A 763 -31.55 -24.90 30.74
CA ALA A 763 -32.13 -24.97 32.08
C ALA A 763 -32.10 -26.36 32.73
N ASN A 764 -32.25 -27.43 31.95
CA ASN A 764 -32.19 -28.80 32.47
C ASN A 764 -30.76 -29.27 32.78
N GLN A 765 -29.74 -28.54 32.32
CA GLN A 765 -28.32 -28.79 32.58
C GLN A 765 -27.81 -28.01 33.80
N THR A 766 -28.57 -27.02 34.29
CA THR A 766 -28.13 -26.19 35.40
C THR A 766 -28.25 -26.89 36.76
N VAL A 767 -27.38 -26.53 37.70
CA VAL A 767 -27.34 -27.03 39.08
C VAL A 767 -27.22 -25.86 40.06
N ALA A 768 -27.94 -25.93 41.19
CA ALA A 768 -27.89 -24.87 42.18
C ALA A 768 -26.48 -24.71 42.79
N GLY A 769 -26.00 -23.48 42.88
CA GLY A 769 -24.69 -23.07 43.39
C GLY A 769 -23.64 -22.82 42.31
N GLU A 770 -23.87 -23.20 41.04
CA GLU A 770 -22.93 -22.90 39.94
C GLU A 770 -22.94 -21.42 39.55
N GLU A 771 -24.07 -20.75 39.78
CA GLU A 771 -24.25 -19.32 39.51
C GLU A 771 -23.33 -18.43 40.36
N ALA A 772 -22.74 -18.97 41.42
CA ALA A 772 -21.80 -18.25 42.28
C ALA A 772 -20.45 -17.96 41.59
N GLU A 773 -20.17 -18.58 40.44
CA GLU A 773 -19.00 -18.31 39.59
C GLU A 773 -19.21 -17.12 38.64
N TYR A 774 -20.44 -16.58 38.59
CA TYR A 774 -20.86 -15.54 37.66
C TYR A 774 -21.26 -14.27 38.43
N ALA A 775 -21.13 -13.12 37.77
CA ALA A 775 -21.55 -11.85 38.35
C ALA A 775 -23.06 -11.61 38.23
N LEU A 776 -23.70 -12.23 37.24
CA LEU A 776 -25.14 -12.15 37.04
C LEU A 776 -25.71 -13.43 36.44
N LEU A 777 -26.93 -13.73 36.85
CA LEU A 777 -27.78 -14.73 36.22
C LEU A 777 -28.88 -14.03 35.39
N VAL A 778 -28.91 -14.28 34.08
CA VAL A 778 -30.01 -13.89 33.19
C VAL A 778 -30.80 -15.12 32.82
N ILE A 779 -32.12 -15.09 33.02
CA ILE A 779 -32.98 -16.26 32.82
C ILE A 779 -34.15 -15.88 31.90
N SER A 780 -34.20 -16.54 30.73
CA SER A 780 -35.24 -16.31 29.71
C SER A 780 -36.58 -16.95 30.08
N SER A 781 -37.62 -16.81 29.25
CA SER A 781 -38.97 -17.39 29.47
C SER A 781 -39.17 -18.81 28.93
N THR A 782 -38.18 -19.35 28.23
CA THR A 782 -38.24 -20.70 27.64
C THR A 782 -37.93 -21.85 28.61
N PRO A 783 -37.20 -21.67 29.74
CA PRO A 783 -37.04 -22.70 30.76
C PRO A 783 -38.36 -23.29 31.29
N GLY A 784 -38.46 -24.61 31.37
CA GLY A 784 -39.65 -25.24 31.92
C GLY A 784 -39.74 -25.15 33.46
N SER A 785 -40.96 -25.05 34.01
CA SER A 785 -41.18 -25.03 35.47
C SER A 785 -40.80 -26.27 36.27
N GLY A 786 -40.45 -27.35 35.58
CA GLY A 786 -39.77 -28.49 36.19
C GLY A 786 -38.29 -28.27 36.39
N ASP A 787 -37.64 -27.56 35.46
CA ASP A 787 -36.19 -27.42 35.37
C ASP A 787 -35.67 -26.31 36.28
N MET A 788 -36.45 -25.25 36.49
CA MET A 788 -36.07 -24.12 37.38
C MET A 788 -36.47 -24.33 38.83
N ARG A 789 -37.27 -25.37 39.11
CA ARG A 789 -37.84 -25.59 40.45
C ARG A 789 -36.76 -25.83 41.50
N ASN A 790 -36.84 -25.07 42.58
CA ASN A 790 -35.95 -24.97 43.74
C ASN A 790 -34.50 -24.58 43.40
N LYS A 791 -34.22 -24.08 42.20
CA LYS A 791 -32.92 -23.52 41.83
C LYS A 791 -32.90 -22.00 42.09
N PHE A 792 -31.72 -21.47 42.38
CA PHE A 792 -31.39 -20.04 42.46
C PHE A 792 -32.12 -19.17 43.50
N HIS A 793 -33.15 -19.68 44.17
CA HIS A 793 -33.90 -18.95 45.21
C HIS A 793 -33.00 -18.38 46.33
N ASN A 794 -31.97 -19.13 46.74
CA ASN A 794 -31.01 -18.70 47.77
C ASN A 794 -29.71 -18.13 47.17
N SER A 795 -29.65 -17.83 45.87
CA SER A 795 -28.44 -17.35 45.23
C SER A 795 -28.08 -15.95 45.73
N THR A 796 -26.83 -15.74 46.10
CA THR A 796 -26.29 -14.41 46.37
C THR A 796 -25.95 -13.65 45.08
N THR A 797 -25.81 -14.37 43.96
CA THR A 797 -25.65 -13.77 42.64
C THR A 797 -26.92 -12.98 42.30
N PRO A 798 -26.80 -11.74 41.82
CA PRO A 798 -27.91 -11.01 41.23
C PRO A 798 -28.66 -11.84 40.18
N ILE A 799 -29.97 -11.64 40.10
CA ILE A 799 -30.82 -12.36 39.13
C ILE A 799 -31.69 -11.36 38.38
N VAL A 800 -31.59 -11.37 37.05
CA VAL A 800 -32.53 -10.74 36.12
C VAL A 800 -33.29 -11.86 35.42
N ASN A 801 -34.62 -11.85 35.53
CA ASN A 801 -35.42 -12.92 34.93
C ASN A 801 -36.79 -12.43 34.46
N TRP A 802 -37.32 -13.17 33.50
CA TRP A 802 -38.71 -13.07 33.05
C TRP A 802 -39.37 -14.45 32.91
N GLU A 803 -38.80 -15.43 33.60
CA GLU A 803 -39.28 -16.81 33.63
C GLU A 803 -40.48 -16.98 34.58
N GLU A 804 -41.59 -17.53 34.07
CA GLU A 804 -42.79 -17.81 34.87
C GLU A 804 -42.53 -18.85 35.97
N ALA A 805 -41.68 -19.84 35.68
CA ALA A 805 -41.36 -20.93 36.57
C ALA A 805 -40.64 -20.51 37.84
N ILE A 806 -39.83 -19.46 37.78
CA ILE A 806 -39.12 -18.92 38.95
C ILE A 806 -40.09 -18.18 39.86
N ALA A 807 -41.04 -17.44 39.28
CA ALA A 807 -42.13 -16.85 40.04
C ALA A 807 -43.05 -17.91 40.69
N ASP A 808 -43.17 -19.10 40.09
CA ASP A 808 -43.95 -20.22 40.64
C ASP A 808 -43.19 -21.06 41.69
N ASN A 809 -41.93 -20.73 41.97
CA ASN A 809 -40.98 -21.60 42.65
C ASN A 809 -41.12 -21.68 44.19
N GLY A 810 -42.32 -22.01 44.69
CA GLY A 810 -42.53 -22.45 46.07
C GLY A 810 -42.61 -21.35 47.13
N GLY A 811 -42.55 -20.08 46.73
CA GLY A 811 -42.76 -18.92 47.59
C GLY A 811 -43.13 -17.63 46.85
N GLY A 812 -43.03 -17.63 45.52
CA GLY A 812 -43.25 -16.45 44.70
C GLY A 812 -42.33 -15.32 45.10
N GLU A 813 -41.03 -15.48 44.85
CA GLU A 813 -39.97 -14.54 45.24
C GLU A 813 -40.37 -13.07 45.02
N PHE A 814 -41.09 -12.80 43.92
CA PHE A 814 -41.70 -11.51 43.62
C PHE A 814 -43.21 -11.39 43.92
N GLN A 815 -44.03 -12.46 43.79
CA GLN A 815 -45.51 -12.39 43.90
C GLN A 815 -46.17 -13.30 44.97
N VAL A 816 -47.24 -12.82 45.61
CA VAL A 816 -48.16 -13.65 46.42
C VAL A 816 -49.18 -14.37 45.53
N THR A 817 -48.78 -15.47 44.87
CA THR A 817 -49.63 -16.60 44.40
C THR A 817 -50.94 -16.34 43.60
N ALA A 818 -51.33 -15.12 43.26
CA ALA A 818 -52.61 -14.86 42.61
C ALA A 818 -52.57 -13.61 41.71
N GLY A 819 -52.70 -13.88 40.42
CA GLY A 819 -53.34 -12.95 39.49
C GLY A 819 -52.48 -12.42 38.36
N ARG A 820 -51.39 -13.10 37.98
CA ARG A 820 -50.75 -12.73 36.72
C ARG A 820 -51.74 -12.85 35.57
N THR A 821 -52.03 -11.74 34.91
CA THR A 821 -52.86 -11.73 33.72
C THR A 821 -51.95 -11.73 32.51
N LYS A 822 -52.32 -12.54 31.53
CA LYS A 822 -51.60 -12.73 30.29
C LYS A 822 -52.38 -12.05 29.20
N ASP A 823 -51.77 -11.06 28.57
CA ASP A 823 -52.32 -10.50 27.35
C ASP A 823 -51.52 -11.04 26.17
N ASN A 824 -52.27 -11.51 25.17
CA ASN A 824 -51.75 -11.89 23.86
C ASN A 824 -52.69 -11.25 22.84
N VAL A 825 -52.56 -9.94 22.75
CA VAL A 825 -53.43 -9.06 21.97
C VAL A 825 -52.69 -8.61 20.72
N ALA A 826 -53.44 -8.18 19.69
CA ALA A 826 -52.87 -7.62 18.46
C ALA A 826 -52.68 -6.10 18.58
N GLU A 827 -52.30 -5.64 19.76
CA GLU A 827 -52.28 -4.25 20.18
C GLU A 827 -50.96 -3.98 20.89
N ASP A 828 -50.47 -2.75 20.80
CA ASP A 828 -49.21 -2.35 21.40
C ASP A 828 -49.33 -2.39 22.93
N HIS A 829 -48.30 -2.90 23.60
CA HIS A 829 -48.28 -2.96 25.05
C HIS A 829 -47.64 -1.68 25.60
N VAL A 830 -48.40 -0.92 26.39
CA VAL A 830 -47.98 0.36 26.95
C VAL A 830 -47.96 0.28 28.48
N ILE A 831 -46.81 0.60 29.07
CA ILE A 831 -46.60 0.68 30.51
C ILE A 831 -46.47 2.15 30.93
N THR A 832 -46.82 2.49 32.16
CA THR A 832 -46.52 3.78 32.78
C THR A 832 -45.40 3.59 33.80
N ILE A 833 -44.38 4.47 33.78
CA ILE A 833 -43.35 4.52 34.83
C ILE A 833 -43.98 5.06 36.12
N VAL A 834 -43.76 4.38 37.24
CA VAL A 834 -44.45 4.69 38.51
C VAL A 834 -43.51 5.08 39.64
N GLU A 835 -42.20 4.84 39.51
CA GLU A 835 -41.20 5.16 40.53
C GLU A 835 -39.87 5.55 39.88
N ASP A 836 -39.14 6.50 40.48
CA ASP A 836 -37.84 6.96 40.00
C ASP A 836 -36.73 6.02 40.51
N HIS A 837 -35.85 5.58 39.62
CA HIS A 837 -34.79 4.60 39.92
C HIS A 837 -33.73 4.61 38.80
N PRO A 838 -32.45 4.28 39.08
CA PRO A 838 -31.42 4.17 38.04
C PRO A 838 -31.78 3.27 36.84
N ILE A 839 -32.63 2.26 37.04
CA ILE A 839 -33.11 1.37 35.97
C ILE A 839 -34.07 2.06 35.00
N VAL A 840 -34.79 3.09 35.45
CA VAL A 840 -35.67 3.89 34.57
C VAL A 840 -35.02 5.22 34.22
N ALA A 841 -33.68 5.30 34.33
CA ALA A 841 -32.94 6.50 33.95
C ALA A 841 -33.18 6.82 32.48
N GLY A 842 -33.79 7.96 32.21
CA GLY A 842 -34.26 8.32 30.88
C GLY A 842 -35.76 8.54 30.78
N PHE A 843 -36.51 7.94 31.70
CA PHE A 843 -37.96 8.01 31.77
C PHE A 843 -38.40 8.79 33.01
N ASN A 844 -39.43 9.64 32.86
CA ASN A 844 -39.99 10.35 33.99
C ASN A 844 -41.11 9.53 34.64
N VAL A 845 -41.27 9.68 35.96
CA VAL A 845 -42.42 9.11 36.66
C VAL A 845 -43.72 9.68 36.08
N GLY A 846 -44.59 8.78 35.62
CA GLY A 846 -45.84 9.09 34.93
C GLY A 846 -45.78 8.94 33.40
N ASP A 847 -44.62 8.62 32.83
CA ASP A 847 -44.47 8.43 31.39
C ASP A 847 -45.07 7.12 30.89
N ASP A 848 -45.90 7.20 29.85
CA ASP A 848 -46.45 6.05 29.13
C ASP A 848 -45.46 5.57 28.06
N VAL A 849 -44.81 4.43 28.29
CA VAL A 849 -43.81 3.77 27.47
C VAL A 849 -44.44 2.62 26.71
N THR A 850 -44.43 2.67 25.39
CA THR A 850 -44.76 1.51 24.57
C THR A 850 -43.56 0.56 24.62
N ILE A 851 -43.72 -0.66 25.10
CA ILE A 851 -42.60 -1.62 25.23
C ILE A 851 -42.52 -2.60 24.07
N SER A 852 -43.65 -2.97 23.46
CA SER A 852 -43.68 -3.88 22.31
C SER A 852 -44.82 -3.54 21.37
N THR A 853 -44.63 -3.79 20.08
CA THR A 853 -45.63 -3.52 19.05
C THR A 853 -46.17 -4.79 18.42
N GLY A 854 -47.41 -4.74 17.94
CA GLY A 854 -48.04 -5.87 17.24
C GLY A 854 -48.44 -7.06 18.13
N GLN A 855 -48.55 -8.25 17.54
CA GLN A 855 -49.04 -9.45 18.24
C GLN A 855 -47.96 -10.05 19.16
N THR A 856 -47.90 -9.58 20.41
CA THR A 856 -46.92 -10.05 21.40
C THR A 856 -47.58 -10.52 22.70
N GLU A 857 -46.81 -11.20 23.54
CA GLU A 857 -47.28 -11.73 24.82
C GLU A 857 -46.65 -10.96 25.98
N VAL A 858 -47.44 -10.36 26.86
CA VAL A 858 -46.93 -9.66 28.04
C VAL A 858 -47.59 -10.22 29.29
N TRP A 859 -46.78 -10.40 30.32
CA TRP A 859 -47.19 -10.88 31.61
C TRP A 859 -47.22 -9.75 32.62
N TRP A 860 -48.37 -9.61 33.25
CA TRP A 860 -48.58 -8.57 34.22
C TRP A 860 -48.63 -9.17 35.60
N SER A 861 -47.75 -8.72 36.48
CA SER A 861 -47.80 -9.04 37.90
C SER A 861 -48.94 -8.29 38.59
N THR A 862 -49.50 -8.80 39.68
CA THR A 862 -50.52 -8.04 40.44
C THR A 862 -49.89 -7.16 41.50
N ASP A 863 -50.68 -6.23 42.04
CA ASP A 863 -50.39 -5.42 43.23
C ASP A 863 -49.99 -6.21 44.50
N GLN A 864 -50.06 -7.55 44.48
CA GLN A 864 -49.64 -8.43 45.57
C GLN A 864 -48.17 -8.87 45.42
N GLN A 865 -47.24 -7.92 45.51
CA GLN A 865 -45.80 -8.17 45.43
C GLN A 865 -45.15 -8.42 46.81
N ALA A 866 -43.88 -8.82 46.80
CA ALA A 866 -43.04 -8.94 47.99
C ALA A 866 -43.02 -7.63 48.81
N PRO A 867 -43.01 -7.69 50.16
CA PRO A 867 -43.06 -6.48 50.99
C PRO A 867 -41.93 -5.48 50.74
N GLY A 868 -40.72 -5.96 50.42
CA GLY A 868 -39.55 -5.14 50.10
C GLY A 868 -39.38 -4.83 48.61
N SER A 869 -40.36 -5.20 47.78
CA SER A 869 -40.29 -4.91 46.35
C SER A 869 -40.65 -3.47 46.03
N ILE A 870 -40.04 -2.99 44.95
CA ILE A 870 -40.32 -1.69 44.34
C ILE A 870 -40.74 -1.98 42.91
N SER A 871 -41.93 -1.55 42.52
CA SER A 871 -42.38 -1.62 41.13
C SER A 871 -42.04 -0.31 40.44
N LEU A 872 -41.32 -0.41 39.33
CA LEU A 872 -40.86 0.75 38.57
C LEU A 872 -41.79 1.08 37.40
N ALA A 873 -42.56 0.11 36.91
CA ALA A 873 -43.55 0.31 35.85
C ALA A 873 -44.77 -0.61 35.95
N ALA A 874 -45.92 -0.13 35.45
CA ALA A 874 -47.22 -0.83 35.45
C ALA A 874 -47.96 -0.63 34.11
N GLU A 875 -49.03 -1.36 33.81
CA GLU A 875 -49.85 -1.14 32.60
C GLU A 875 -50.53 0.23 32.67
N ASN A 876 -50.55 0.94 31.53
CA ASN A 876 -51.13 2.27 31.45
C ASN A 876 -52.63 2.30 31.82
N GLU A 877 -53.42 1.38 31.27
CA GLU A 877 -54.87 1.36 31.51
C GLU A 877 -55.27 0.77 32.87
N ASP A 878 -54.39 -0.03 33.49
CA ASP A 878 -54.61 -0.67 34.79
C ASP A 878 -53.32 -0.71 35.63
N PRO A 879 -53.05 0.32 36.46
CA PRO A 879 -51.82 0.39 37.25
C PRO A 879 -51.71 -0.69 38.33
N SER A 880 -52.72 -1.54 38.53
CA SER A 880 -52.62 -2.74 39.37
C SER A 880 -51.88 -3.89 38.69
N ARG A 881 -51.62 -3.77 37.38
CA ARG A 881 -50.92 -4.73 36.53
C ARG A 881 -49.47 -4.27 36.35
N LEU A 882 -48.57 -4.83 37.12
CA LEU A 882 -47.17 -4.42 37.24
C LEU A 882 -46.28 -5.11 36.20
N PHE A 883 -45.31 -4.39 35.64
CA PHE A 883 -44.45 -4.86 34.57
C PHE A 883 -42.99 -5.11 35.02
N LEU A 884 -42.36 -4.09 35.60
CA LEU A 884 -40.97 -4.14 36.07
C LEU A 884 -40.96 -4.00 37.59
N THR A 885 -40.44 -5.02 38.28
CA THR A 885 -40.36 -5.05 39.74
C THR A 885 -38.99 -5.51 40.20
N ILE A 886 -38.43 -4.80 41.17
CA ILE A 886 -37.12 -5.09 41.75
C ILE A 886 -37.22 -5.36 43.25
N VAL A 887 -36.22 -6.07 43.77
CA VAL A 887 -35.95 -6.17 45.20
C VAL A 887 -34.44 -5.97 45.36
N ASP A 888 -34.06 -5.01 46.20
CA ASP A 888 -32.65 -4.78 46.51
C ASP A 888 -32.12 -5.87 47.46
N GLU A 889 -30.81 -6.04 47.50
CA GLU A 889 -30.19 -6.97 48.42
C GLU A 889 -30.55 -6.61 49.87
N GLY A 890 -31.03 -7.60 50.62
CA GLY A 890 -31.43 -7.43 52.02
C GLY A 890 -32.88 -6.99 52.24
N GLU A 891 -33.65 -6.67 51.20
CA GLU A 891 -35.08 -6.32 51.31
C GLU A 891 -35.99 -7.57 51.35
N GLU A 892 -37.18 -7.44 51.95
CA GLU A 892 -38.05 -8.59 52.28
C GLU A 892 -38.75 -9.20 51.05
N LEU A 893 -38.48 -10.48 50.78
CA LEU A 893 -39.18 -11.33 49.80
C LEU A 893 -40.53 -11.82 50.34
N ASN A 894 -41.39 -12.40 49.49
CA ASN A 894 -42.72 -12.89 49.89
C ASN A 894 -42.74 -14.02 50.93
N ASP A 895 -41.64 -14.73 51.10
CA ASP A 895 -41.48 -15.77 52.11
C ASP A 895 -41.09 -15.19 53.49
N GLY A 896 -40.90 -13.86 53.58
CA GLY A 896 -40.51 -13.12 54.77
C GLY A 896 -39.00 -13.10 55.03
N ASN A 897 -38.17 -13.62 54.11
CA ASN A 897 -36.72 -13.58 54.22
C ASN A 897 -36.14 -12.39 53.42
N PRO A 898 -34.99 -11.83 53.85
CA PRO A 898 -34.23 -10.88 53.03
C PRO A 898 -33.74 -11.50 51.72
N ALA A 899 -33.78 -10.75 50.62
CA ALA A 899 -33.19 -11.14 49.35
C ALA A 899 -31.67 -11.32 49.49
N PRO A 900 -31.07 -12.48 49.15
CA PRO A 900 -29.63 -12.72 49.30
C PRO A 900 -28.74 -11.97 48.30
N GLY A 901 -29.33 -11.44 47.23
CA GLY A 901 -28.72 -10.60 46.21
C GLY A 901 -29.81 -9.82 45.49
N LYS A 902 -29.43 -8.90 44.59
CA LYS A 902 -30.41 -8.11 43.82
C LYS A 902 -31.32 -9.01 42.98
N ARG A 903 -32.57 -8.58 42.81
CA ARG A 903 -33.60 -9.32 42.08
C ARG A 903 -34.34 -8.38 41.14
N VAL A 904 -34.41 -8.75 39.86
CA VAL A 904 -35.21 -8.06 38.85
C VAL A 904 -36.16 -9.04 38.17
N MET A 905 -37.44 -8.67 38.12
CA MET A 905 -38.50 -9.38 37.41
C MET A 905 -39.07 -8.49 36.32
N LEU A 906 -39.02 -9.00 35.08
CA LEU A 906 -39.57 -8.36 33.89
C LEU A 906 -40.83 -9.09 33.40
N GLY A 907 -41.86 -8.33 33.01
CA GLY A 907 -43.17 -8.85 32.59
C GLY A 907 -43.23 -9.35 31.14
N ILE A 908 -42.17 -10.01 30.66
CA ILE A 908 -41.97 -10.26 29.22
C ILE A 908 -41.94 -11.74 28.90
N THR A 909 -41.99 -12.09 27.61
CA THR A 909 -41.55 -13.41 27.13
C THR A 909 -40.52 -13.25 26.01
N ASP A 910 -39.82 -14.31 25.68
CA ASP A 910 -38.80 -14.28 24.63
C ASP A 910 -39.44 -14.05 23.25
N SER A 911 -40.71 -14.40 23.07
CA SER A 911 -41.45 -14.03 21.85
C SER A 911 -41.73 -12.52 21.74
N THR A 912 -41.75 -11.84 22.89
CA THR A 912 -41.93 -10.39 23.02
C THR A 912 -40.64 -9.67 22.67
N PHE A 913 -39.49 -10.27 22.99
CA PHE A 913 -38.16 -9.73 22.72
C PHE A 913 -37.95 -9.40 21.23
N ASN A 914 -38.45 -10.26 20.33
CA ASN A 914 -38.39 -10.06 18.87
C ASN A 914 -39.20 -8.88 18.35
N ASN A 915 -40.13 -8.36 19.16
CA ASN A 915 -41.06 -7.30 18.78
C ASN A 915 -40.97 -6.12 19.76
N PHE A 916 -39.87 -6.05 20.52
CA PHE A 916 -39.65 -4.92 21.41
C PHE A 916 -39.40 -3.65 20.62
N THR A 917 -39.98 -2.61 21.16
CA THR A 917 -39.52 -1.24 20.92
C THR A 917 -38.18 -1.05 21.59
N ASP A 918 -37.50 -0.01 21.16
CA ASP A 918 -36.21 0.43 21.66
C ASP A 918 -36.26 0.78 23.15
N ASP A 919 -37.30 1.48 23.60
CA ASP A 919 -37.56 1.72 25.03
C ASP A 919 -37.71 0.42 25.83
N GLY A 920 -38.32 -0.60 25.22
CA GLY A 920 -38.45 -1.93 25.80
C GLY A 920 -37.10 -2.63 26.02
N LYS A 921 -36.16 -2.47 25.08
CA LYS A 921 -34.79 -3.00 25.20
C LYS A 921 -34.00 -2.24 26.27
N THR A 922 -34.09 -0.90 26.28
CA THR A 922 -33.43 -0.06 27.30
C THR A 922 -33.73 -0.49 28.71
N LEU A 923 -35.01 -0.69 29.03
CA LEU A 923 -35.41 -1.08 30.38
C LEU A 923 -34.80 -2.44 30.80
N ILE A 924 -34.45 -3.30 29.84
CA ILE A 924 -33.81 -4.59 30.08
C ILE A 924 -32.30 -4.41 30.26
N GLY A 925 -31.63 -3.65 29.39
CA GLY A 925 -30.21 -3.34 29.51
C GLY A 925 -29.89 -2.69 30.86
N GLN A 926 -30.64 -1.64 31.21
CA GLN A 926 -30.48 -0.93 32.50
C GLN A 926 -30.79 -1.80 33.72
N SER A 927 -31.74 -2.75 33.59
CA SER A 927 -32.01 -3.74 34.62
C SER A 927 -30.81 -4.66 34.87
N ILE A 928 -30.11 -5.03 33.80
CA ILE A 928 -28.91 -5.88 33.85
C ILE A 928 -27.73 -5.10 34.45
N ASP A 929 -27.45 -3.89 33.96
CA ASP A 929 -26.36 -3.04 34.46
C ASP A 929 -26.50 -2.75 35.97
N TRP A 930 -27.72 -2.44 36.40
CA TRP A 930 -28.00 -2.21 37.83
C TRP A 930 -27.77 -3.47 38.67
N ALA A 931 -28.18 -4.64 38.16
CA ALA A 931 -27.98 -5.91 38.85
C ALA A 931 -26.49 -6.24 38.98
N LEU A 932 -25.73 -5.98 37.92
CA LEU A 932 -24.27 -6.08 37.84
C LEU A 932 -23.55 -5.10 38.77
N GLY A 933 -24.19 -4.01 39.18
CA GLY A 933 -23.57 -3.01 40.06
C GLY A 933 -22.62 -2.07 39.34
N ILE A 934 -22.71 -2.00 38.01
CA ILE A 934 -22.08 -0.95 37.20
C ILE A 934 -22.68 0.38 37.67
N ALA A 935 -21.81 1.28 38.15
CA ALA A 935 -22.23 2.46 38.90
C ALA A 935 -23.19 3.33 38.06
N GLY A 936 -24.42 3.49 38.54
CA GLY A 936 -25.42 4.39 37.95
C GLY A 936 -26.43 3.77 36.99
N GLY A 937 -26.34 2.47 36.64
CA GLY A 937 -27.28 1.86 35.68
C GLY A 937 -27.21 2.49 34.29
N VAL A 938 -26.09 3.13 33.99
CA VAL A 938 -25.87 3.92 32.80
C VAL A 938 -24.71 3.29 32.06
N THR A 939 -24.99 2.75 30.87
CA THR A 939 -23.95 2.55 29.87
C THR A 939 -23.25 3.91 29.71
N PRO A 940 -21.92 3.98 29.88
CA PRO A 940 -21.16 5.18 29.53
C PRO A 940 -21.56 5.56 28.12
N LEU A 941 -21.95 6.82 27.91
CA LEU A 941 -22.32 7.32 26.58
C LEU A 941 -21.05 7.31 25.73
N GLU A 942 -20.93 6.32 24.85
CA GLU A 942 -19.72 6.03 24.08
C GLU A 942 -20.08 5.54 22.69
N PHE A 943 -19.27 5.91 21.69
CA PHE A 943 -19.38 5.33 20.36
C PHE A 943 -18.90 3.89 20.42
N THR A 944 -19.76 2.97 19.97
CA THR A 944 -19.45 1.54 19.88
C THR A 944 -19.10 1.14 18.45
N GLU A 945 -19.50 1.94 17.46
CA GLU A 945 -19.21 1.73 16.05
C GLU A 945 -19.32 3.06 15.29
N ILE A 946 -18.40 3.32 14.38
CA ILE A 946 -18.51 4.44 13.43
C ILE A 946 -18.20 3.87 12.05
N ILE A 947 -19.17 3.94 11.16
CA ILE A 947 -19.08 3.45 9.79
C ILE A 947 -19.13 4.64 8.86
N TYR A 948 -18.09 4.87 8.09
CA TYR A 948 -18.08 5.87 7.03
C TYR A 948 -18.21 5.16 5.67
N ASP A 949 -19.23 5.55 4.90
CA ASP A 949 -19.45 5.09 3.53
C ASP A 949 -18.91 6.13 2.57
N ALA A 950 -17.69 5.90 2.08
CA ALA A 950 -16.94 6.83 1.25
C ALA A 950 -17.53 6.99 -0.17
N GLU A 951 -18.33 6.04 -0.68
CA GLU A 951 -18.99 6.20 -2.01
C GLU A 951 -20.15 7.18 -1.95
N GLU A 952 -20.84 7.26 -0.81
CA GLU A 952 -22.00 8.13 -0.62
C GLU A 952 -21.66 9.39 0.22
N ASP A 953 -20.42 9.52 0.73
CA ASP A 953 -19.93 10.57 1.66
C ASP A 953 -20.86 10.74 2.88
N THR A 954 -21.13 9.60 3.51
CA THR A 954 -22.06 9.57 4.63
C THR A 954 -21.55 8.74 5.80
N PHE A 955 -21.87 9.17 7.01
CA PHE A 955 -21.56 8.47 8.23
C PHE A 955 -22.77 7.73 8.78
N ARG A 956 -22.52 6.59 9.41
CA ARG A 956 -23.46 5.93 10.29
C ARG A 956 -22.75 5.64 11.60
N PHE A 957 -23.27 6.20 12.67
CA PHE A 957 -22.77 6.03 14.00
C PHE A 957 -23.60 5.00 14.73
N LYS A 958 -22.97 4.32 15.67
CA LYS A 958 -23.63 3.57 16.72
C LYS A 958 -22.99 3.95 18.04
N TRP A 959 -23.81 4.37 18.99
CA TRP A 959 -23.36 4.66 20.35
C TRP A 959 -24.33 4.05 21.36
N SER A 960 -23.84 3.83 22.57
CA SER A 960 -24.65 3.42 23.71
C SER A 960 -25.61 4.56 24.13
N SER A 961 -26.90 4.27 24.23
CA SER A 961 -27.93 5.28 24.48
C SER A 961 -28.96 4.83 25.54
N ARG A 962 -29.91 5.71 25.86
CA ARG A 962 -31.03 5.48 26.77
C ARG A 962 -32.33 5.80 26.06
N GLY A 963 -33.33 4.93 26.19
CA GLY A 963 -34.68 5.14 25.66
C GLY A 963 -35.30 6.48 26.09
N ARG A 964 -36.16 7.02 25.22
CA ARG A 964 -36.83 8.34 25.35
C ARG A 964 -35.93 9.54 25.61
N LYS A 965 -34.62 9.39 25.49
CA LYS A 965 -33.73 10.52 25.37
C LYS A 965 -33.66 10.96 23.93
N THR A 966 -33.48 12.26 23.80
CA THR A 966 -32.99 12.83 22.57
C THR A 966 -31.51 13.06 22.76
N TYR A 967 -30.78 12.76 21.71
CA TYR A 967 -29.37 13.00 21.65
C TYR A 967 -29.12 14.13 20.68
N SER A 968 -28.18 14.97 21.06
CA SER A 968 -27.56 15.88 20.12
C SER A 968 -26.26 15.27 19.69
N LEU A 969 -26.17 14.97 18.40
CA LEU A 969 -24.91 14.65 17.78
C LEU A 969 -24.26 15.95 17.36
N TYR A 970 -23.18 16.28 18.03
CA TYR A 970 -22.34 17.39 17.64
C TYR A 970 -21.17 16.85 16.87
N TYR A 971 -20.63 17.75 16.09
CA TYR A 971 -19.32 17.59 15.55
C TYR A 971 -18.45 18.74 16.04
N SER A 972 -17.17 18.50 16.01
CA SER A 972 -16.13 19.48 16.22
C SER A 972 -15.00 19.09 15.31
N GLU A 973 -14.28 20.09 14.84
CA GLU A 973 -13.09 19.88 14.03
C GLU A 973 -11.84 19.77 14.91
N ASP A 974 -11.92 20.17 16.19
CA ASP A 974 -10.76 20.40 17.07
C ASP A 974 -10.94 19.93 18.54
N MET A 975 -12.09 19.37 18.90
CA MET A 975 -12.51 18.99 20.26
C MET A 975 -12.60 20.13 21.30
N THR A 976 -12.26 21.38 20.95
CA THR A 976 -12.22 22.52 21.89
C THR A 976 -13.57 23.21 22.00
N GLN A 977 -14.28 23.38 20.88
CA GLN A 977 -15.68 23.81 20.83
C GLN A 977 -16.50 22.88 19.92
N PHE A 978 -17.63 22.40 20.46
CA PHE A 978 -18.65 21.68 19.70
C PHE A 978 -19.69 22.70 19.25
N ASP A 979 -19.50 23.20 18.02
CA ASP A 979 -20.06 24.47 17.55
C ASP A 979 -21.43 24.35 16.85
N ALA A 980 -21.77 23.17 16.31
CA ALA A 980 -23.08 22.90 15.70
C ALA A 980 -23.56 21.46 15.95
N ASP A 981 -24.84 21.34 16.29
CA ASP A 981 -25.59 20.09 16.35
C ASP A 981 -25.95 19.65 14.93
N LEU A 982 -25.53 18.46 14.55
CA LEU A 982 -25.92 17.79 13.30
C LEU A 982 -27.39 17.51 13.29
N ASP A 983 -27.83 16.97 14.42
CA ASP A 983 -29.20 16.73 14.75
C ASP A 983 -29.27 16.71 16.28
N ASP A 984 -30.08 17.62 16.81
CA ASP A 984 -30.37 17.79 18.24
C ASP A 984 -31.62 17.04 18.67
N SER A 985 -32.26 16.34 17.73
CA SER A 985 -33.54 15.68 17.87
C SER A 985 -33.45 14.18 17.61
N ILE A 986 -32.24 13.61 17.65
CA ILE A 986 -32.02 12.18 17.42
C ILE A 986 -32.72 11.40 18.53
N GLU A 987 -33.86 10.82 18.17
CA GLU A 987 -34.59 9.94 19.07
C GLU A 987 -33.76 8.68 19.30
N SER A 988 -33.62 8.32 20.57
CA SER A 988 -32.89 7.13 20.96
C SER A 988 -33.40 5.87 20.25
N GLY A 989 -32.46 5.08 19.71
CA GLY A 989 -32.69 3.70 19.30
C GLY A 989 -32.74 2.71 20.47
N GLY A 990 -32.81 3.22 21.71
CA GLY A 990 -32.95 2.44 22.92
C GLY A 990 -31.62 2.33 23.65
N ASP A 991 -31.12 1.11 23.85
CA ASP A 991 -29.81 0.85 24.46
C ASP A 991 -28.63 1.25 23.56
N PHE A 992 -28.88 1.26 22.25
CA PHE A 992 -27.94 1.76 21.25
C PHE A 992 -28.72 2.59 20.26
N THR A 993 -28.15 3.70 19.83
CA THR A 993 -28.72 4.51 18.77
C THR A 993 -27.83 4.37 17.56
N VAL A 994 -28.41 3.84 16.48
CA VAL A 994 -27.79 3.84 15.16
C VAL A 994 -28.32 5.04 14.42
N TYR A 995 -27.43 5.93 13.99
CA TYR A 995 -27.82 7.16 13.34
C TYR A 995 -26.93 7.45 12.12
N PRO A 996 -27.53 7.60 10.92
CA PRO A 996 -28.95 7.39 10.63
C PRO A 996 -29.30 5.92 10.67
N ALA A 997 -30.59 5.62 10.89
CA ALA A 997 -31.07 4.25 11.07
C ALA A 997 -30.68 3.32 9.90
N GLU A 998 -30.53 2.02 10.16
CA GLU A 998 -30.20 1.05 9.12
C GLU A 998 -31.23 1.06 7.96
N GLY A 999 -30.71 1.16 6.73
CA GLY A 999 -31.52 1.24 5.51
C GLY A 999 -31.97 2.65 5.14
N GLU A 1000 -31.73 3.65 5.98
CA GLU A 1000 -31.77 5.06 5.59
C GLU A 1000 -30.41 5.48 4.98
N PRO A 1001 -30.40 6.48 4.08
CA PRO A 1001 -29.17 7.10 3.62
C PRO A 1001 -28.33 7.52 4.81
N GLY A 1002 -27.00 7.36 4.74
CA GLY A 1002 -26.14 7.75 5.84
C GLY A 1002 -26.22 9.27 6.11
N LEU A 1003 -25.65 9.69 7.24
CA LEU A 1003 -25.65 11.08 7.65
C LEU A 1003 -24.63 11.77 6.77
N GLU A 1004 -25.12 12.65 5.90
CA GLU A 1004 -24.25 13.48 5.06
C GLU A 1004 -23.17 14.11 5.92
N ASN A 1005 -21.94 14.00 5.44
CA ASN A 1005 -20.79 14.58 6.07
C ASN A 1005 -21.05 16.07 6.40
N PRO A 1006 -21.10 16.44 7.69
CA PRO A 1006 -21.63 17.74 8.08
C PRO A 1006 -20.65 18.88 7.95
N LEU A 1007 -19.38 18.51 7.86
CA LEU A 1007 -18.33 19.35 7.36
C LEU A 1007 -17.79 18.63 6.14
N GLU A 1008 -18.52 18.75 5.04
CA GLU A 1008 -18.08 18.30 3.73
C GLU A 1008 -16.69 18.89 3.45
N GLY A 1009 -15.67 18.03 3.46
CA GLY A 1009 -14.26 18.43 3.32
C GLY A 1009 -13.60 18.98 4.59
N ALA A 1010 -14.17 18.77 5.79
CA ALA A 1010 -13.37 18.87 7.00
C ALA A 1010 -12.56 17.62 7.17
N SER A 1011 -11.45 17.91 7.79
CA SER A 1011 -10.43 16.97 7.94
C SER A 1011 -10.72 15.95 9.03
N LYS A 1012 -10.88 16.40 10.27
CA LYS A 1012 -11.17 15.55 11.42
C LYS A 1012 -12.55 15.96 11.75
N ILE A 1013 -13.41 14.99 11.89
CA ILE A 1013 -14.70 15.25 12.47
C ILE A 1013 -14.75 14.45 13.76
N PHE A 1014 -14.54 15.16 14.85
CA PHE A 1014 -14.77 14.64 16.17
C PHE A 1014 -16.26 14.69 16.43
N PHE A 1015 -16.88 13.53 16.46
CA PHE A 1015 -18.26 13.45 16.87
C PHE A 1015 -18.33 13.39 18.38
N LYS A 1016 -19.24 14.18 18.93
CA LYS A 1016 -19.62 14.08 20.32
C LYS A 1016 -21.11 13.93 20.38
N VAL A 1017 -21.53 12.77 20.85
CA VAL A 1017 -22.90 12.60 21.25
C VAL A 1017 -23.09 13.15 22.66
N VAL A 1018 -24.15 13.92 22.87
CA VAL A 1018 -24.56 14.41 24.17
C VAL A 1018 -26.02 14.03 24.40
N GLU A 1019 -26.31 13.44 25.54
CA GLU A 1019 -27.69 13.27 26.01
C GLU A 1019 -28.30 14.64 26.32
N ASN A 1020 -29.41 14.98 25.69
CA ASN A 1020 -30.10 16.23 25.98
C ASN A 1020 -30.74 16.15 27.37
N GLU A 1021 -30.48 17.17 28.19
CA GLU A 1021 -31.23 17.34 29.45
C GLU A 1021 -32.66 17.82 29.12
N GLU A 1022 -33.68 17.08 29.58
CA GLU A 1022 -35.09 17.49 29.47
C GLU A 1022 -35.47 18.65 30.41
#